data_AF-A0A8D8FVZ9-F1
#
_entry.id   AF-A0A8D8FVZ9-F1
#
_cell.length_a   1.000
_cell.length_b   1.000
_cell.length_c   1.000
_cell.angle_alpha   90.00
_cell.angle_beta   90.00
_cell.angle_gamma   90.00
#
_symmetry.space_group_name_H-M   'P 1'
#
loop_
_entity.id
_entity.type
_entity.pdbx_description
1 polymer ?
#
loop_
_entity_poly.entity_id
_entity_poly.type
_entity_poly.pdbx_seq_one_letter_code
_entity_poly.pdbx_strand_id
1 'polypeptide(L)'
;MAAEFLAENNVCGQTILQIVAEGNTIICELLRLKEFIPEVFCLKTKEEQQKYGEIIMDFSYFQISDAQEARIEADEKLQALDEEIRENYLVILNRFYIVFESIHKYIKELNTFLDELNGGMFIQQSMEKVFQDEEGKQLMCEALYLYGVMLLVVDLQIPGLVRERLLVAYNRYSALKTDGDSNIDEVCKLLRSTGYNDGSTASSALSSFAAVKKTQNYPEDYFGRVPVNPVYVEMVIGRLRSDDVYNQISVYPLPEHRSTALANQAGMLYVCLFFATNMLHNQASRMREIVDKFFSDNWIVSFYMGITVNLLNAWDPFKAAKSAMLNTFDSGNLKEICSKQKRSMETLLNRTRSILKEGNLTEQKLLDNIPKVTALIRECNITVRWVMLHTGQPVIDVGSAASLKKCRQVKELIESDIDFKGIEFFELLLNTAQLEVKIREILKRLLDERQERWDSFKKEACERVQDLADAYSGEKPFGKMKKNDSLSKWFLNIGREITKLSNEDKELSVSGRNIIQLIQALEEVQDFHDLSKNMQVKQNMVETRQYLQQMFHTISIKEDDLINLQLIGDFSYAWRLIDSYTPMMQENIKKQPSLVIKLRSTFLKLASALEIPLLRLNQAESEDLIDVSKYYSNELANFVRKVVQIIPETMFTILAQIIDLQTNVIKQIPMRLEKEKLKEYAQLDERFTIAKLTYSVSTFTEGILAMKTTLVGVVALDPKQLLEDGIRKEFVKNVSDAFHTNLTFNAKA
;
A
#
# COMPACT_ATOMS: atom_id res chain seq x y z
N MET A 1 3.20 15.66 -32.49
CA MET A 1 2.81 16.01 -31.12
C MET A 1 1.31 15.86 -31.05
N ALA A 2 0.82 14.71 -30.57
CA ALA A 2 -0.55 14.66 -30.07
C ALA A 2 -0.60 15.64 -28.88
N ALA A 3 -1.63 16.48 -28.80
CA ALA A 3 -1.85 17.26 -27.58
C ALA A 3 -2.03 16.28 -26.42
N GLU A 4 -1.34 16.48 -25.30
CA GLU A 4 -1.51 15.68 -24.09
C GLU A 4 -2.98 15.72 -23.68
N PHE A 5 -3.58 14.55 -23.42
CA PHE A 5 -5.01 14.47 -23.15
C PHE A 5 -5.38 15.23 -21.87
N LEU A 6 -4.48 15.24 -20.90
CA LEU A 6 -4.59 15.99 -19.66
C LEU A 6 -4.08 17.44 -19.73
N ALA A 7 -3.77 18.00 -20.90
CA ALA A 7 -3.38 19.40 -21.00
C ALA A 7 -4.54 20.32 -20.55
N GLU A 8 -4.22 21.47 -19.94
CA GLU A 8 -5.20 22.46 -19.45
C GLU A 8 -6.19 22.93 -20.53
N ASN A 9 -5.75 22.92 -21.79
CA ASN A 9 -6.57 23.33 -22.94
C ASN A 9 -7.55 22.24 -23.42
N ASN A 10 -7.43 21.00 -22.95
CA ASN A 10 -8.35 19.92 -23.28
C ASN A 10 -9.44 19.80 -22.20
N VAL A 11 -10.50 20.58 -22.36
CA VAL A 11 -11.65 20.60 -21.44
C VAL A 11 -12.22 19.20 -21.20
N CYS A 12 -12.28 18.35 -22.23
CA CYS A 12 -12.78 16.97 -22.08
C CYS A 12 -11.94 16.14 -21.10
N GLY A 13 -10.61 16.22 -21.22
CA GLY A 13 -9.69 15.53 -20.33
C GLY A 13 -9.75 16.07 -18.89
N GLN A 14 -9.83 17.39 -18.76
CA GLN A 14 -9.95 18.06 -17.45
C GLN A 14 -11.25 17.71 -16.73
N THR A 15 -12.39 17.68 -17.44
CA THR A 15 -13.69 17.34 -16.83
C THR A 15 -13.69 15.92 -16.26
N ILE A 16 -13.23 14.91 -17.02
CA ILE A 16 -13.20 13.53 -16.51
C ILE A 16 -12.14 13.35 -15.42
N LEU A 17 -11.00 14.04 -15.52
CA LEU A 17 -9.97 14.04 -14.47
C LEU A 17 -10.52 14.58 -13.15
N GLN A 18 -11.26 15.69 -13.19
CA GLN A 18 -11.90 16.29 -12.01
C GLN A 18 -12.92 15.34 -11.38
N ILE A 19 -13.77 14.70 -12.19
CA ILE A 19 -14.72 13.68 -11.70
C ILE A 19 -13.95 12.56 -10.98
N VAL A 20 -12.90 12.00 -11.59
CA VAL A 20 -12.10 10.92 -10.97
C VAL A 20 -11.40 11.39 -9.68
N ALA A 21 -10.92 12.62 -9.63
CA ALA A 21 -10.31 13.23 -8.45
C ALA A 21 -11.33 13.34 -7.29
N GLU A 22 -12.51 13.89 -7.56
CA GLU A 22 -13.62 13.97 -6.60
C GLU A 22 -14.03 12.60 -6.08
N GLY A 23 -13.97 11.57 -6.93
CA GLY A 23 -14.28 10.21 -6.50
C GLY A 23 -13.36 9.69 -5.39
N ASN A 24 -12.07 10.05 -5.44
CA ASN A 24 -11.13 9.71 -4.37
C ASN A 24 -11.40 10.53 -3.09
N THR A 25 -11.80 11.79 -3.21
CA THR A 25 -12.22 12.63 -2.07
C THR A 25 -13.43 12.02 -1.37
N ILE A 26 -14.48 11.63 -2.11
CA ILE A 26 -15.70 11.05 -1.55
C ILE A 26 -15.39 9.76 -0.77
N ILE A 27 -14.57 8.86 -1.33
CA ILE A 27 -14.18 7.63 -0.64
C ILE A 27 -13.37 7.94 0.63
N CYS A 28 -12.47 8.92 0.59
CA CYS A 28 -11.73 9.37 1.76
C CYS A 28 -12.67 9.90 2.87
N GLU A 29 -13.63 10.75 2.53
CA GLU A 29 -14.60 11.26 3.51
C GLU A 29 -15.50 10.16 4.07
N LEU A 30 -15.93 9.19 3.26
CA LEU A 30 -16.65 8.00 3.73
C LEU A 30 -15.84 7.20 4.76
N LEU A 31 -14.56 6.95 4.44
CA LEU A 31 -13.65 6.23 5.33
C LEU A 31 -13.29 7.02 6.58
N ARG A 32 -13.37 8.35 6.55
CA ARG A 32 -13.21 9.22 7.72
C ARG A 32 -14.46 9.19 8.61
N LEU A 33 -15.64 9.33 8.02
CA LEU A 33 -16.91 9.40 8.74
C LEU A 33 -17.31 8.10 9.43
N LYS A 34 -16.82 6.94 8.98
CA LYS A 34 -17.09 5.65 9.63
C LYS A 34 -16.78 5.64 11.13
N GLU A 35 -15.80 6.43 11.57
CA GLU A 35 -15.35 6.50 12.98
C GLU A 35 -16.22 7.45 13.82
N PHE A 36 -17.07 8.24 13.18
CA PHE A 36 -17.92 9.26 13.79
C PHE A 36 -19.41 8.90 13.73
N ILE A 37 -19.76 7.65 13.41
CA ILE A 37 -21.15 7.17 13.47
C ILE A 37 -21.59 7.23 14.94
N PRO A 38 -22.60 8.05 15.31
CA PRO A 38 -22.99 8.17 16.71
C PRO A 38 -23.67 6.88 17.19
N GLU A 39 -23.23 6.36 18.34
CA GLU A 39 -23.66 5.05 18.84
C GLU A 39 -25.17 4.94 19.06
N VAL A 40 -25.84 6.06 19.42
CA VAL A 40 -27.30 6.14 19.59
C VAL A 40 -28.07 5.76 18.33
N PHE A 41 -27.52 5.98 17.12
CA PHE A 41 -28.19 5.62 15.87
C PHE A 41 -28.06 4.12 15.53
N CYS A 42 -27.13 3.41 16.18
CA CYS A 42 -27.02 1.96 16.04
C CYS A 42 -28.16 1.22 16.76
N LEU A 43 -28.66 1.75 17.88
CA LEU A 43 -29.69 1.14 18.74
C LEU A 43 -29.37 -0.33 19.07
N LYS A 44 -28.18 -0.58 19.63
CA LYS A 44 -27.66 -1.94 19.82
C LYS A 44 -28.29 -2.64 21.02
N THR A 45 -28.56 -1.88 22.08
CA THR A 45 -29.10 -2.42 23.33
C THR A 45 -30.63 -2.27 23.39
N LYS A 46 -31.28 -3.16 24.16
CA LYS A 46 -32.74 -3.05 24.41
C LYS A 46 -33.10 -1.76 25.14
N GLU A 47 -32.20 -1.27 25.99
CA GLU A 47 -32.38 -0.01 26.72
C GLU A 47 -32.34 1.19 25.78
N GLU A 48 -31.37 1.24 24.84
CA GLU A 48 -31.33 2.26 23.80
C GLU A 48 -32.56 2.21 22.88
N GLN A 49 -33.00 1.01 22.50
CA GLN A 49 -34.20 0.85 21.68
C GLN A 49 -35.46 1.35 22.39
N GLN A 50 -35.58 1.10 23.70
CA GLN A 50 -36.69 1.61 24.51
C GLN A 50 -36.63 3.12 24.72
N LYS A 51 -35.41 3.68 24.86
CA LYS A 51 -35.21 5.11 25.12
C LYS A 51 -35.33 5.97 23.86
N TYR A 52 -34.64 5.58 22.78
CA TYR A 52 -34.46 6.39 21.58
C TYR A 52 -35.27 5.91 20.38
N GLY A 53 -35.82 4.68 20.41
CA GLY A 53 -36.48 4.06 19.26
C GLY A 53 -37.74 4.77 18.77
N GLU A 54 -38.39 5.57 19.63
CA GLU A 54 -39.53 6.40 19.21
C GLU A 54 -39.11 7.66 18.44
N ILE A 55 -37.85 8.08 18.51
CA ILE A 55 -37.35 9.29 17.84
C ILE A 55 -36.46 8.94 16.66
N ILE A 56 -35.58 7.95 16.83
CA ILE A 56 -34.64 7.48 15.82
C ILE A 56 -35.30 6.36 15.01
N MET A 57 -35.98 6.77 13.94
CA MET A 57 -36.69 5.87 13.04
C MET A 57 -35.93 5.67 11.72
N ASP A 58 -36.11 4.51 11.09
CA ASP A 58 -35.63 4.24 9.73
C ASP A 58 -36.62 4.78 8.68
N PHE A 59 -36.48 4.38 7.41
CA PHE A 59 -37.34 4.88 6.32
C PHE A 59 -38.84 4.58 6.49
N SER A 60 -39.24 3.74 7.46
CA SER A 60 -40.65 3.61 7.86
C SER A 60 -41.26 4.94 8.33
N TYR A 61 -40.45 5.87 8.85
CA TYR A 61 -40.88 7.20 9.26
C TYR A 61 -41.66 7.94 8.16
N PHE A 62 -41.20 7.87 6.90
CA PHE A 62 -41.82 8.61 5.79
C PHE A 62 -43.26 8.16 5.50
N GLN A 63 -43.70 7.00 6.00
CA GLN A 63 -45.08 6.53 5.85
C GLN A 63 -46.00 7.06 6.96
N ILE A 64 -45.44 7.52 8.07
CA ILE A 64 -46.16 7.90 9.30
C ILE A 64 -45.72 9.26 9.86
N SER A 65 -45.06 10.10 9.06
CA SER A 65 -44.42 11.35 9.49
C SER A 65 -45.37 12.23 10.29
N ASP A 66 -46.57 12.49 9.78
CA ASP A 66 -47.52 13.41 10.39
C ASP A 66 -48.01 12.91 11.76
N ALA A 67 -48.25 11.60 11.87
CA ALA A 67 -48.68 10.98 13.12
C ALA A 67 -47.54 10.95 14.15
N GLN A 68 -46.30 10.77 13.69
CA GLN A 68 -45.14 10.71 14.55
C GLN A 68 -44.75 12.09 15.10
N GLU A 69 -44.73 13.13 14.26
CA GLU A 69 -44.46 14.49 14.71
C GLU A 69 -45.52 14.99 15.69
N ALA A 70 -46.82 14.74 15.43
CA ALA A 70 -47.89 15.08 16.36
C ALA A 70 -47.74 14.37 17.73
N ARG A 71 -47.19 13.15 17.74
CA ARG A 71 -46.92 12.40 18.97
C ARG A 71 -45.73 12.98 19.75
N ILE A 72 -44.66 13.37 19.05
CA ILE A 72 -43.50 14.02 19.66
C ILE A 72 -43.93 15.38 20.24
N GLU A 73 -44.75 16.14 19.52
CA GLU A 73 -45.30 17.41 20.00
C GLU A 73 -46.22 17.25 21.22
N ALA A 74 -46.89 16.11 21.38
CA ALA A 74 -47.81 15.88 22.51
C ALA A 74 -47.12 15.42 23.81
N ASP A 75 -45.88 14.92 23.77
CA ASP A 75 -45.15 14.39 24.92
C ASP A 75 -43.89 15.21 25.24
N GLU A 76 -43.92 15.95 26.36
CA GLU A 76 -42.80 16.79 26.82
C GLU A 76 -41.47 16.01 26.97
N LYS A 77 -41.52 14.71 27.31
CA LYS A 77 -40.30 13.90 27.44
C LYS A 77 -39.70 13.59 26.08
N LEU A 78 -40.53 13.32 25.07
CA LEU A 78 -40.08 13.07 23.71
C LEU A 78 -39.55 14.36 23.07
N GLN A 79 -40.19 15.50 23.31
CA GLN A 79 -39.67 16.80 22.86
C GLN A 79 -38.28 17.09 23.42
N ALA A 80 -38.08 16.91 24.73
CA ALA A 80 -36.79 17.15 25.36
C ALA A 80 -35.70 16.22 24.81
N LEU A 81 -36.05 14.96 24.54
CA LEU A 81 -35.12 13.97 23.98
C LEU A 81 -34.82 14.25 22.50
N ASP A 82 -35.80 14.69 21.71
CA ASP A 82 -35.64 15.09 20.32
C ASP A 82 -34.70 16.31 20.22
N GLU A 83 -34.88 17.28 21.12
CA GLU A 83 -34.00 18.46 21.20
C GLU A 83 -32.57 18.09 21.61
N GLU A 84 -32.41 17.21 22.60
CA GLU A 84 -31.09 16.69 23.00
C GLU A 84 -30.37 16.02 21.83
N ILE A 85 -31.06 15.21 21.02
CA ILE A 85 -30.47 14.54 19.85
C ILE A 85 -30.12 15.59 18.78
N ARG A 86 -31.00 16.56 18.53
CA ARG A 86 -30.79 17.61 17.54
C ARG A 86 -29.56 18.45 17.88
N GLU A 87 -29.48 18.99 19.09
CA GLU A 87 -28.36 19.84 19.51
C GLU A 87 -27.02 19.10 19.47
N ASN A 88 -26.99 17.84 19.91
CA ASN A 88 -25.76 17.05 19.97
C ASN A 88 -25.28 16.54 18.61
N TYR A 89 -26.21 16.19 17.69
CA TYR A 89 -25.86 15.44 16.49
C TYR A 89 -26.14 16.16 15.16
N LEU A 90 -26.78 17.33 15.12
CA LEU A 90 -27.09 18.02 13.86
C LEU A 90 -25.84 18.27 13.00
N VAL A 91 -24.72 18.69 13.60
CA VAL A 91 -23.48 18.96 12.86
C VAL A 91 -22.94 17.70 12.19
N ILE A 92 -22.93 16.57 12.89
CA ILE A 92 -22.45 15.30 12.32
C ILE A 92 -23.44 14.73 11.30
N LEU A 93 -24.75 14.87 11.52
CA LEU A 93 -25.79 14.50 10.56
C LEU A 93 -25.64 15.27 9.25
N ASN A 94 -25.37 16.58 9.31
CA ASN A 94 -25.09 17.38 8.12
C ASN A 94 -23.88 16.86 7.34
N ARG A 95 -22.80 16.47 8.03
CA ARG A 95 -21.61 15.89 7.38
C ARG A 95 -21.91 14.55 6.71
N PHE A 96 -22.68 13.67 7.35
CA PHE A 96 -23.13 12.42 6.73
C PHE A 96 -23.98 12.67 5.49
N TYR A 97 -24.95 13.59 5.57
CA TYR A 97 -25.80 13.93 4.42
C TYR A 97 -24.98 14.48 3.24
N ILE A 98 -24.03 15.40 3.48
CA ILE A 98 -23.18 15.96 2.41
C ILE A 98 -22.44 14.84 1.67
N VAL A 99 -21.81 13.91 2.38
CA VAL A 99 -21.08 12.80 1.74
C VAL A 99 -22.02 11.85 1.00
N PHE A 100 -23.20 11.57 1.56
CA PHE A 100 -24.24 10.79 0.91
C PHE A 100 -24.76 11.44 -0.38
N GLU A 101 -24.96 12.76 -0.35
CA GLU A 101 -25.33 13.55 -1.51
C GLU A 101 -24.21 13.58 -2.56
N SER A 102 -22.94 13.69 -2.15
CA SER A 102 -21.79 13.68 -3.05
C SER A 102 -21.70 12.39 -3.87
N ILE A 103 -22.04 11.21 -3.32
CA ILE A 103 -22.08 9.95 -4.09
C ILE A 103 -23.10 10.04 -5.23
N HIS A 104 -24.27 10.63 -4.96
CA HIS A 104 -25.32 10.78 -5.95
C HIS A 104 -24.98 11.88 -6.98
N LYS A 105 -24.36 12.98 -6.56
CA LYS A 105 -23.85 14.04 -7.45
C LYS A 105 -22.79 13.49 -8.41
N TYR A 106 -21.83 12.72 -7.90
CA TYR A 106 -20.78 12.08 -8.69
C TYR A 106 -21.33 11.33 -9.90
N ILE A 107 -22.32 10.45 -9.68
CA ILE A 107 -22.88 9.65 -10.78
C ILE A 107 -23.75 10.48 -11.73
N LYS A 108 -24.43 11.52 -11.23
CA LYS A 108 -25.14 12.49 -12.07
C LYS A 108 -24.18 13.26 -12.98
N GLU A 109 -23.06 13.72 -12.44
CA GLU A 109 -22.02 14.43 -13.20
C GLU A 109 -21.36 13.51 -14.22
N LEU A 110 -21.04 12.27 -13.86
CA LEU A 110 -20.52 11.28 -14.81
C LEU A 110 -21.51 11.02 -15.95
N ASN A 111 -22.79 10.81 -15.64
CA ASN A 111 -23.81 10.61 -16.68
C ASN A 111 -23.97 11.86 -17.57
N THR A 112 -23.93 13.06 -16.98
CA THR A 112 -23.99 14.33 -17.72
C THR A 112 -22.79 14.46 -18.66
N PHE A 113 -21.58 14.17 -18.18
CA PHE A 113 -20.37 14.14 -19.01
C PHE A 113 -20.49 13.15 -20.18
N LEU A 114 -21.02 11.94 -19.93
CA LEU A 114 -21.24 10.95 -20.99
C LEU A 114 -22.27 11.44 -22.02
N ASP A 115 -23.32 12.11 -21.59
CA ASP A 115 -24.35 12.68 -22.46
C ASP A 115 -23.80 13.85 -23.30
N GLU A 116 -23.02 14.75 -22.71
CA GLU A 116 -22.34 15.84 -23.41
C GLU A 116 -21.34 15.33 -24.46
N LEU A 117 -20.63 14.26 -24.12
CA LEU A 117 -19.66 13.60 -24.98
C LEU A 117 -20.32 12.86 -26.16
N ASN A 118 -21.50 12.28 -25.94
CA ASN A 118 -22.33 11.73 -27.01
C ASN A 118 -23.01 12.83 -27.85
N GLY A 119 -23.38 13.94 -27.20
CA GLY A 119 -23.98 15.12 -27.82
C GLY A 119 -23.00 15.97 -28.64
N GLY A 120 -21.70 15.67 -28.58
CA GLY A 120 -20.66 16.37 -29.34
C GLY A 120 -20.32 17.76 -28.79
N MET A 121 -20.59 18.01 -27.50
CA MET A 121 -20.23 19.28 -26.83
C MET A 121 -18.72 19.51 -26.79
N PHE A 122 -17.95 18.42 -26.65
CA PHE A 122 -16.49 18.47 -26.71
C PHE A 122 -16.03 18.41 -28.18
N ILE A 123 -15.56 19.54 -28.70
CA ILE A 123 -15.13 19.67 -30.10
C ILE A 123 -14.08 18.58 -30.44
N GLN A 124 -14.36 17.82 -31.49
CA GLN A 124 -13.51 16.74 -32.00
C GLN A 124 -13.27 15.55 -31.05
N GLN A 125 -13.92 15.49 -29.89
CA GLN A 125 -13.87 14.35 -28.97
C GLN A 125 -15.12 13.49 -29.11
N SER A 126 -14.96 12.19 -28.89
CA SER A 126 -16.05 11.20 -28.82
C SER A 126 -15.65 10.08 -27.87
N MET A 127 -16.60 9.26 -27.43
CA MET A 127 -16.32 8.14 -26.52
C MET A 127 -15.23 7.23 -27.08
N GLU A 128 -15.33 6.88 -28.35
CA GLU A 128 -14.34 6.05 -29.04
C GLU A 128 -12.94 6.68 -29.05
N LYS A 129 -12.85 8.00 -29.27
CA LYS A 129 -11.55 8.72 -29.29
C LYS A 129 -10.92 8.77 -27.90
N VAL A 130 -11.72 9.04 -26.86
CA VAL A 130 -11.21 9.05 -25.48
C VAL A 130 -10.68 7.67 -25.08
N PHE A 131 -11.35 6.58 -25.50
CA PHE A 131 -10.87 5.22 -25.26
C PHE A 131 -9.69 4.78 -26.16
N GLN A 132 -9.35 5.54 -27.21
CA GLN A 132 -8.12 5.32 -28.00
C GLN A 132 -6.91 6.02 -27.39
N ASP A 133 -7.13 7.03 -26.55
CA ASP A 133 -6.09 7.71 -25.80
C ASP A 133 -5.66 6.90 -24.56
N GLU A 134 -4.36 6.91 -24.25
CA GLU A 134 -3.79 6.14 -23.13
C GLU A 134 -4.24 6.66 -21.76
N GLU A 135 -4.39 7.97 -21.59
CA GLU A 135 -4.84 8.59 -20.33
C GLU A 135 -6.37 8.60 -20.27
N GLY A 136 -7.01 8.90 -21.39
CA GLY A 136 -8.47 8.88 -21.53
C GLY A 136 -9.08 7.52 -21.17
N LYS A 137 -8.52 6.42 -21.69
CA LYS A 137 -9.01 5.07 -21.35
C LYS A 137 -8.86 4.76 -19.85
N GLN A 138 -7.80 5.23 -19.19
CA GLN A 138 -7.59 5.02 -17.75
C GLN A 138 -8.66 5.75 -16.94
N LEU A 139 -8.85 7.05 -17.19
CA LEU A 139 -9.82 7.87 -16.48
C LEU A 139 -11.26 7.37 -16.69
N MET A 140 -11.58 6.97 -17.91
CA MET A 140 -12.88 6.36 -18.22
C MET A 140 -13.09 5.04 -17.47
N CYS A 141 -12.06 4.21 -17.28
CA CYS A 141 -12.20 3.00 -16.48
C CYS A 141 -12.28 3.31 -14.97
N GLU A 142 -11.49 4.27 -14.50
CA GLU A 142 -11.44 4.70 -13.10
C GLU A 142 -12.75 5.33 -12.64
N ALA A 143 -13.42 6.13 -13.48
CA ALA A 143 -14.68 6.80 -13.11
C ALA A 143 -15.80 5.80 -12.76
N LEU A 144 -16.03 4.80 -13.60
CA LEU A 144 -17.02 3.75 -13.32
C LEU A 144 -16.62 2.91 -12.10
N TYR A 145 -15.33 2.58 -12.00
CA TYR A 145 -14.79 1.80 -10.90
C TYR A 145 -14.95 2.52 -9.55
N LEU A 146 -14.60 3.80 -9.45
CA LEU A 146 -14.69 4.59 -8.23
C LEU A 146 -16.14 4.71 -7.75
N TYR A 147 -17.10 4.91 -8.66
CA TYR A 147 -18.52 4.86 -8.28
C TYR A 147 -18.89 3.53 -7.64
N GLY A 148 -18.51 2.40 -8.27
CA GLY A 148 -18.76 1.08 -7.70
C GLY A 148 -18.05 0.87 -6.34
N VAL A 149 -16.84 1.40 -6.16
CA VAL A 149 -16.13 1.38 -4.87
C VAL A 149 -16.90 2.19 -3.82
N MET A 150 -17.40 3.38 -4.12
CA MET A 150 -18.21 4.16 -3.18
C MET A 150 -19.40 3.35 -2.66
N LEU A 151 -20.15 2.71 -3.56
CA LEU A 151 -21.30 1.88 -3.19
C LEU A 151 -20.89 0.74 -2.24
N LEU A 152 -19.85 -0.02 -2.60
CA LEU A 152 -19.36 -1.13 -1.78
C LEU A 152 -18.80 -0.67 -0.43
N VAL A 153 -18.06 0.44 -0.39
CA VAL A 153 -17.47 0.99 0.83
C VAL A 153 -18.55 1.50 1.77
N VAL A 154 -19.58 2.17 1.26
CA VAL A 154 -20.71 2.64 2.07
C VAL A 154 -21.40 1.45 2.74
N ASP A 155 -21.73 0.42 1.98
CA ASP A 155 -22.37 -0.80 2.52
C ASP A 155 -21.48 -1.51 3.54
N LEU A 156 -20.16 -1.52 3.32
CA LEU A 156 -19.19 -2.14 4.21
C LEU A 156 -19.03 -1.39 5.53
N GLN A 157 -18.98 -0.05 5.49
CA GLN A 157 -18.62 0.78 6.65
C GLN A 157 -19.85 1.28 7.43
N ILE A 158 -21.00 1.47 6.78
CA ILE A 158 -22.19 2.07 7.40
C ILE A 158 -23.40 1.12 7.19
N PRO A 159 -23.90 0.47 8.24
CA PRO A 159 -25.04 -0.44 8.14
C PRO A 159 -26.28 0.21 7.53
N GLY A 160 -27.04 -0.55 6.73
CA GLY A 160 -28.24 -0.10 6.02
C GLY A 160 -29.21 0.66 6.90
N LEU A 161 -29.68 0.04 7.99
CA LEU A 161 -30.60 0.67 8.95
C LEU A 161 -30.02 1.94 9.59
N VAL A 162 -28.70 1.99 9.83
CA VAL A 162 -28.06 3.19 10.38
C VAL A 162 -28.06 4.32 9.36
N ARG A 163 -27.76 4.05 8.08
CA ARG A 163 -27.87 5.05 7.00
C ARG A 163 -29.27 5.62 6.91
N GLU A 164 -30.29 4.76 6.94
CA GLU A 164 -31.70 5.19 6.88
C GLU A 164 -32.05 6.10 8.05
N ARG A 165 -31.67 5.71 9.27
CA ARG A 165 -31.92 6.53 10.48
C ARG A 165 -31.20 7.87 10.46
N LEU A 166 -29.95 7.91 9.99
CA LEU A 166 -29.20 9.16 9.86
C LEU A 166 -29.87 10.10 8.85
N LEU A 167 -30.32 9.58 7.71
CA LEU A 167 -31.02 10.36 6.68
C LEU A 167 -32.38 10.87 7.17
N VAL A 168 -33.14 10.04 7.90
CA VAL A 168 -34.41 10.46 8.50
C VAL A 168 -34.21 11.54 9.54
N ALA A 169 -33.26 11.38 10.46
CA ALA A 169 -32.96 12.38 11.47
C ALA A 169 -32.45 13.69 10.85
N TYR A 170 -31.60 13.61 9.82
CA TYR A 170 -31.20 14.79 9.05
C TYR A 170 -32.42 15.47 8.42
N ASN A 171 -33.32 14.72 7.77
CA ASN A 171 -34.52 15.28 7.16
C ASN A 171 -35.42 15.96 8.19
N ARG A 172 -35.66 15.33 9.35
CA ARG A 172 -36.48 15.90 10.45
C ARG A 172 -35.89 17.21 10.99
N TYR A 173 -34.59 17.25 11.25
CA TYR A 173 -33.95 18.42 11.87
C TYR A 173 -33.57 19.53 10.88
N SER A 174 -33.36 19.20 9.61
CA SER A 174 -32.96 20.15 8.56
C SER A 174 -34.12 20.65 7.70
N ALA A 175 -35.33 20.08 7.83
CA ALA A 175 -36.55 20.54 7.13
C ALA A 175 -36.92 22.01 7.41
N LEU A 176 -36.38 22.62 8.47
CA LEU A 176 -36.53 24.05 8.76
C LEU A 176 -35.62 24.96 7.91
N LYS A 177 -34.73 24.41 7.07
CA LYS A 177 -33.69 25.17 6.34
C LYS A 177 -33.67 25.03 4.82
N THR A 178 -34.52 24.21 4.19
CA THR A 178 -34.42 23.97 2.73
C THR A 178 -35.66 24.41 1.97
N ASP A 179 -35.56 25.59 1.35
CA ASP A 179 -36.26 25.90 0.10
C ASP A 179 -35.91 24.82 -0.95
N GLY A 180 -36.92 24.10 -1.45
CA GLY A 180 -37.04 23.53 -2.82
C GLY A 180 -35.99 22.60 -3.47
N ASP A 181 -34.72 22.59 -3.07
CA ASP A 181 -33.59 22.12 -3.93
C ASP A 181 -32.79 20.93 -3.39
N SER A 182 -33.21 20.29 -2.28
CA SER A 182 -32.49 19.13 -1.74
C SER A 182 -32.78 17.85 -2.54
N ASN A 183 -31.74 17.14 -3.00
CA ASN A 183 -31.85 15.85 -3.70
C ASN A 183 -32.18 14.68 -2.73
N ILE A 184 -32.80 14.95 -1.58
CA ILE A 184 -32.94 14.03 -0.44
C ILE A 184 -33.64 12.72 -0.84
N ASP A 185 -34.67 12.78 -1.68
CA ASP A 185 -35.43 11.60 -2.12
C ASP A 185 -34.57 10.65 -2.94
N GLU A 186 -33.76 11.19 -3.86
CA GLU A 186 -32.87 10.39 -4.70
C GLU A 186 -31.70 9.81 -3.88
N VAL A 187 -31.17 10.58 -2.93
CA VAL A 187 -30.17 10.10 -1.98
C VAL A 187 -30.73 8.96 -1.12
N CYS A 188 -31.97 9.10 -0.64
CA CYS A 188 -32.65 8.04 0.12
C CYS A 188 -32.90 6.78 -0.73
N LYS A 189 -33.32 6.93 -2.00
CA LYS A 189 -33.44 5.80 -2.94
C LYS A 189 -32.10 5.10 -3.10
N LEU A 190 -31.02 5.85 -3.35
CA LEU A 190 -29.68 5.31 -3.53
C LEU A 190 -29.16 4.59 -2.28
N LEU A 191 -29.41 5.10 -1.08
CA LEU A 191 -28.80 4.60 0.17
C LEU A 191 -29.71 3.71 1.02
N ARG A 192 -30.89 3.35 0.52
CA ARG A 192 -31.79 2.38 1.16
C ARG A 192 -31.05 1.10 1.55
N SER A 193 -31.44 0.50 2.67
CA SER A 193 -30.86 -0.76 3.14
C SER A 193 -30.84 -1.82 2.04
N THR A 194 -29.68 -2.43 1.87
CA THR A 194 -29.42 -3.51 0.90
C THR A 194 -29.57 -4.89 1.54
N GLY A 195 -29.82 -4.93 2.87
CA GLY A 195 -29.82 -6.14 3.68
C GLY A 195 -28.44 -6.75 3.96
N TYR A 196 -27.36 -6.13 3.43
CA TYR A 196 -25.99 -6.64 3.58
C TYR A 196 -25.56 -6.79 5.05
N ASN A 197 -26.05 -5.93 5.95
CA ASN A 197 -25.67 -5.90 7.38
C ASN A 197 -26.81 -6.30 8.36
N ASP A 198 -27.97 -6.74 7.86
CA ASP A 198 -29.20 -6.97 8.68
C ASP A 198 -29.09 -8.14 9.68
N GLY A 199 -28.01 -8.93 9.62
CA GLY A 199 -27.71 -10.03 10.56
C GLY A 199 -26.71 -9.70 11.67
N SER A 200 -26.07 -8.52 11.62
CA SER A 200 -25.04 -8.16 12.61
C SER A 200 -25.64 -7.26 13.69
N THR A 201 -26.04 -7.84 14.81
CA THR A 201 -25.99 -7.10 16.07
C THR A 201 -24.54 -6.67 16.24
N ALA A 202 -24.30 -5.37 16.14
CA ALA A 202 -23.00 -4.73 16.04
C ALA A 202 -22.11 -4.96 17.29
N SER A 203 -21.56 -6.15 17.43
CA SER A 203 -20.54 -6.49 18.42
C SER A 203 -19.15 -6.17 17.86
N SER A 204 -18.58 -5.10 18.38
CA SER A 204 -17.17 -4.72 18.36
C SER A 204 -16.50 -4.48 17.00
N ALA A 205 -15.82 -3.34 16.92
CA ALA A 205 -14.68 -3.17 16.03
C ALA A 205 -13.79 -4.43 16.08
N LEU A 206 -13.47 -4.95 14.90
CA LEU A 206 -12.47 -5.98 14.63
C LEU A 206 -12.73 -7.47 14.94
N SER A 207 -13.87 -7.92 15.48
CA SER A 207 -14.08 -9.38 15.57
C SER A 207 -15.53 -9.81 15.72
N SER A 208 -16.08 -10.41 14.65
CA SER A 208 -17.08 -11.50 14.61
C SER A 208 -18.04 -11.37 13.42
N PHE A 209 -17.58 -11.76 12.23
CA PHE A 209 -18.43 -11.87 11.04
C PHE A 209 -19.31 -13.13 11.14
N ALA A 210 -20.50 -12.99 11.73
CA ALA A 210 -21.53 -14.02 11.71
C ALA A 210 -22.30 -13.99 10.37
N ALA A 211 -22.66 -15.16 9.86
CA ALA A 211 -23.21 -15.38 8.52
C ALA A 211 -24.49 -14.57 8.26
N VAL A 212 -24.43 -13.65 7.31
CA VAL A 212 -25.58 -12.90 6.79
C VAL A 212 -26.46 -13.87 5.98
N LYS A 213 -27.77 -13.90 6.29
CA LYS A 213 -28.76 -14.62 5.47
C LYS A 213 -28.78 -14.03 4.07
N LYS A 214 -28.76 -14.89 3.04
CA LYS A 214 -28.83 -14.57 1.62
C LYS A 214 -29.77 -13.39 1.33
N THR A 215 -29.22 -12.22 1.03
CA THR A 215 -29.96 -11.11 0.45
C THR A 215 -30.32 -11.48 -0.99
N GLN A 216 -31.61 -11.44 -1.32
CA GLN A 216 -32.04 -11.69 -2.69
C GLN A 216 -31.54 -10.53 -3.56
N ASN A 217 -30.92 -10.86 -4.71
CA ASN A 217 -30.47 -9.92 -5.75
C ASN A 217 -29.36 -8.91 -5.38
N TYR A 218 -28.65 -9.07 -4.26
CA TYR A 218 -27.45 -8.26 -3.96
C TYR A 218 -26.21 -8.82 -4.68
N PRO A 219 -25.31 -7.98 -5.23
CA PRO A 219 -25.33 -6.51 -5.29
C PRO A 219 -26.07 -5.91 -6.51
N GLU A 220 -26.71 -6.74 -7.34
CA GLU A 220 -27.31 -6.33 -8.63
C GLU A 220 -28.32 -5.19 -8.49
N ASP A 221 -29.29 -5.35 -7.58
CA ASP A 221 -30.33 -4.34 -7.34
C ASP A 221 -29.76 -3.04 -6.78
N TYR A 222 -28.62 -3.10 -6.07
CA TYR A 222 -27.97 -1.92 -5.51
C TYR A 222 -27.24 -1.11 -6.59
N PHE A 223 -26.47 -1.80 -7.44
CA PHE A 223 -25.77 -1.19 -8.57
C PHE A 223 -26.74 -0.71 -9.65
N GLY A 224 -27.93 -1.30 -9.74
CA GLY A 224 -28.99 -0.89 -10.67
C GLY A 224 -29.84 0.31 -10.23
N ARG A 225 -29.62 0.89 -9.03
CA ARG A 225 -30.45 2.00 -8.53
C ARG A 225 -30.32 3.29 -9.34
N VAL A 226 -29.11 3.58 -9.81
CA VAL A 226 -28.85 4.70 -10.74
C VAL A 226 -28.23 4.11 -11.99
N PRO A 227 -28.94 4.12 -13.13
CA PRO A 227 -28.44 3.52 -14.36
C PRO A 227 -27.28 4.33 -14.92
N VAL A 228 -26.33 3.62 -15.51
CA VAL A 228 -25.20 4.17 -16.28
C VAL A 228 -25.38 3.75 -17.73
N ASN A 229 -24.91 4.57 -18.67
CA ASN A 229 -24.98 4.26 -20.10
C ASN A 229 -24.39 2.86 -20.39
N PRO A 230 -25.19 1.90 -20.90
CA PRO A 230 -24.76 0.51 -21.06
C PRO A 230 -23.64 0.35 -22.10
N VAL A 231 -23.57 1.25 -23.10
CA VAL A 231 -22.49 1.25 -24.10
C VAL A 231 -21.16 1.59 -23.44
N TYR A 232 -21.16 2.62 -22.58
CA TYR A 232 -19.97 3.00 -21.80
C TYR A 232 -19.52 1.84 -20.87
N VAL A 233 -20.45 1.20 -20.17
CA VAL A 233 -20.14 0.04 -19.31
C VAL A 233 -19.51 -1.10 -20.13
N GLU A 234 -20.06 -1.44 -21.30
CA GLU A 234 -19.50 -2.48 -22.17
C GLU A 234 -18.12 -2.09 -22.73
N MET A 235 -17.90 -0.83 -23.06
CA MET A 235 -16.59 -0.33 -23.49
C MET A 235 -15.55 -0.42 -22.36
N VAL A 236 -15.89 0.01 -21.13
CA VAL A 236 -15.01 -0.10 -19.96
C VAL A 236 -14.64 -1.56 -19.70
N ILE A 237 -15.62 -2.46 -19.62
CA ILE A 237 -15.37 -3.89 -19.38
C ILE A 237 -14.57 -4.50 -20.55
N GLY A 238 -14.87 -4.11 -21.78
CA GLY A 238 -14.14 -4.56 -22.98
C GLY A 238 -12.66 -4.18 -22.95
N ARG A 239 -12.35 -2.94 -22.57
CA ARG A 239 -10.98 -2.43 -22.42
C ARG A 239 -10.25 -3.07 -21.25
N LEU A 240 -10.89 -3.15 -20.07
CA LEU A 240 -10.35 -3.84 -18.91
C LEU A 240 -10.12 -5.33 -19.16
N ARG A 241 -10.88 -5.98 -20.06
CA ARG A 241 -10.65 -7.38 -20.43
C ARG A 241 -9.52 -7.54 -21.44
N SER A 242 -9.43 -6.67 -22.44
CA SER A 242 -8.58 -6.88 -23.62
C SER A 242 -7.21 -6.24 -23.47
N ASP A 243 -7.15 -5.01 -23.00
CA ASP A 243 -5.96 -4.16 -23.02
C ASP A 243 -5.14 -4.31 -21.72
N ASP A 244 -3.91 -3.82 -21.75
CA ASP A 244 -3.11 -3.52 -20.56
C ASP A 244 -3.22 -2.02 -20.28
N VAL A 245 -4.24 -1.63 -19.51
CA VAL A 245 -4.68 -0.22 -19.39
C VAL A 245 -3.58 0.66 -18.78
N TYR A 246 -2.71 0.06 -17.97
CA TYR A 246 -1.62 0.74 -17.26
C TYR A 246 -0.22 0.33 -17.78
N ASN A 247 -0.14 -0.39 -18.90
CA ASN A 247 1.12 -0.86 -19.51
C ASN A 247 2.05 -1.63 -18.55
N GLN A 248 1.49 -2.33 -17.56
CA GLN A 248 2.25 -2.99 -16.50
C GLN A 248 2.93 -4.28 -16.96
N ILE A 249 2.43 -4.97 -18.00
CA ILE A 249 3.02 -6.23 -18.50
C ILE A 249 4.47 -6.02 -18.94
N SER A 250 4.81 -4.84 -19.46
CA SER A 250 6.19 -4.48 -19.85
C SER A 250 7.19 -4.58 -18.69
N VAL A 251 6.73 -4.31 -17.46
CA VAL A 251 7.52 -4.37 -16.21
C VAL A 251 7.68 -5.81 -15.71
N TYR A 252 6.81 -6.72 -16.14
CA TYR A 252 6.75 -8.13 -15.74
C TYR A 252 7.01 -9.05 -16.95
N PRO A 253 8.29 -9.29 -17.31
CA PRO A 253 8.65 -9.95 -18.56
C PRO A 253 8.30 -11.44 -18.63
N LEU A 254 8.07 -12.10 -17.49
CA LEU A 254 7.70 -13.52 -17.45
C LEU A 254 6.17 -13.67 -17.58
N PRO A 255 5.66 -14.47 -18.52
CA PRO A 255 4.22 -14.67 -18.72
C PRO A 255 3.46 -15.14 -17.48
N GLU A 256 4.14 -15.89 -16.61
CA GLU A 256 3.59 -16.38 -15.34
C GLU A 256 3.27 -15.26 -14.34
N HIS A 257 3.80 -14.05 -14.54
CA HIS A 257 3.56 -12.91 -13.66
C HIS A 257 2.32 -12.11 -14.04
N ARG A 258 1.62 -12.51 -15.10
CA ARG A 258 0.49 -11.76 -15.68
C ARG A 258 -0.59 -11.42 -14.66
N SER A 259 -0.97 -12.36 -13.81
CA SER A 259 -2.01 -12.14 -12.79
C SER A 259 -1.62 -11.08 -11.76
N THR A 260 -0.32 -10.99 -11.43
CA THR A 260 0.20 -9.94 -10.55
C THR A 260 0.33 -8.61 -11.27
N ALA A 261 0.86 -8.62 -12.50
CA ALA A 261 0.99 -7.42 -13.34
C ALA A 261 -0.35 -6.75 -13.62
N LEU A 262 -1.43 -7.53 -13.72
CA LEU A 262 -2.76 -7.01 -13.99
C LEU A 262 -3.65 -6.94 -12.74
N ALA A 263 -3.08 -7.09 -11.54
CA ALA A 263 -3.88 -7.28 -10.32
C ALA A 263 -4.76 -6.05 -9.97
N ASN A 264 -4.28 -4.84 -10.20
CA ASN A 264 -5.06 -3.62 -9.94
C ASN A 264 -6.19 -3.47 -10.97
N GLN A 265 -5.90 -3.74 -12.24
CA GLN A 265 -6.89 -3.82 -13.32
C GLN A 265 -7.93 -4.92 -13.04
N ALA A 266 -7.53 -6.06 -12.48
CA ALA A 266 -8.41 -7.14 -12.09
C ALA A 266 -9.36 -6.73 -10.95
N GLY A 267 -8.88 -5.94 -9.98
CA GLY A 267 -9.69 -5.32 -8.93
C GLY A 267 -10.75 -4.38 -9.51
N MET A 268 -10.37 -3.53 -10.47
CA MET A 268 -11.32 -2.66 -11.17
C MET A 268 -12.36 -3.46 -11.94
N LEU A 269 -11.93 -4.48 -12.70
CA LEU A 269 -12.81 -5.34 -13.47
C LEU A 269 -13.82 -6.06 -12.55
N TYR A 270 -13.37 -6.57 -11.40
CA TYR A 270 -14.26 -7.19 -10.41
C TYR A 270 -15.42 -6.27 -10.01
N VAL A 271 -15.13 -4.99 -9.72
CA VAL A 271 -16.16 -4.00 -9.37
C VAL A 271 -17.04 -3.67 -10.57
N CYS A 272 -16.44 -3.40 -11.74
CA CYS A 272 -17.16 -3.00 -12.94
C CYS A 272 -18.14 -4.08 -13.45
N LEU A 273 -17.85 -5.36 -13.21
CA LEU A 273 -18.73 -6.48 -13.58
C LEU A 273 -20.11 -6.40 -12.90
N PHE A 274 -20.24 -5.74 -11.74
CA PHE A 274 -21.53 -5.55 -11.07
C PHE A 274 -22.46 -4.55 -11.79
N PHE A 275 -21.94 -3.73 -12.71
CA PHE A 275 -22.77 -2.94 -13.62
C PHE A 275 -23.25 -3.74 -14.84
N ALA A 276 -22.75 -4.97 -15.04
CA ALA A 276 -23.10 -5.84 -16.16
C ALA A 276 -23.36 -7.29 -15.69
N THR A 277 -24.27 -7.47 -14.73
CA THR A 277 -24.51 -8.75 -14.03
C THR A 277 -24.96 -9.88 -14.95
N ASN A 278 -25.57 -9.57 -16.10
CA ASN A 278 -25.87 -10.53 -17.15
C ASN A 278 -24.61 -11.29 -17.62
N MET A 279 -23.44 -10.66 -17.61
CA MET A 279 -22.15 -11.31 -17.91
C MET A 279 -21.82 -12.38 -16.86
N LEU A 280 -21.97 -12.05 -15.58
CA LEU A 280 -21.71 -12.94 -14.45
C LEU A 280 -22.65 -14.16 -14.41
N HIS A 281 -23.90 -14.01 -14.84
CA HIS A 281 -24.89 -15.10 -14.86
C HIS A 281 -24.83 -15.96 -16.13
N ASN A 282 -24.78 -15.32 -17.30
CA ASN A 282 -25.14 -15.98 -18.56
C ASN A 282 -23.98 -16.10 -19.56
N GLN A 283 -22.92 -15.28 -19.46
CA GLN A 283 -21.86 -15.23 -20.47
C GLN A 283 -20.65 -16.11 -20.09
N ALA A 284 -20.83 -17.44 -20.13
CA ALA A 284 -19.81 -18.41 -19.72
C ALA A 284 -18.46 -18.31 -20.45
N SER A 285 -18.46 -18.00 -21.74
CA SER A 285 -17.22 -17.85 -22.52
C SER A 285 -16.41 -16.63 -22.09
N ARG A 286 -17.06 -15.46 -21.98
CA ARG A 286 -16.44 -14.22 -21.52
C ARG A 286 -15.94 -14.35 -20.08
N MET A 287 -16.70 -14.98 -19.19
CA MET A 287 -16.25 -15.22 -17.80
C MET A 287 -15.07 -16.17 -17.73
N ARG A 288 -14.99 -17.21 -18.57
CA ARG A 288 -13.83 -18.10 -18.64
C ARG A 288 -12.57 -17.34 -19.06
N GLU A 289 -12.66 -16.52 -20.11
CA GLU A 289 -11.55 -15.67 -20.56
C GLU A 289 -11.05 -14.73 -19.44
N ILE A 290 -11.98 -14.11 -18.70
CA ILE A 290 -11.64 -13.24 -17.56
C ILE A 290 -10.92 -14.03 -16.46
N VAL A 291 -11.44 -15.19 -16.07
CA VAL A 291 -10.82 -16.02 -15.02
C VAL A 291 -9.43 -16.50 -15.44
N ASP A 292 -9.29 -17.02 -16.66
CA ASP A 292 -8.00 -17.53 -17.14
C ASP A 292 -6.95 -16.40 -17.26
N LYS A 293 -7.37 -15.17 -17.61
CA LYS A 293 -6.47 -14.02 -17.73
C LYS A 293 -6.04 -13.45 -16.38
N PHE A 294 -6.97 -13.25 -15.46
CA PHE A 294 -6.75 -12.46 -14.23
C PHE A 294 -6.76 -13.26 -12.93
N PHE A 295 -7.48 -14.39 -12.86
CA PHE A 295 -7.83 -15.08 -11.61
C PHE A 295 -7.46 -16.58 -11.62
N SER A 296 -6.49 -16.96 -12.45
CA SER A 296 -6.04 -18.35 -12.60
C SER A 296 -5.24 -18.86 -11.40
N ASP A 297 -4.52 -17.98 -10.72
CA ASP A 297 -3.71 -18.26 -9.53
C ASP A 297 -3.94 -17.27 -8.38
N ASN A 298 -4.69 -16.18 -8.61
CA ASN A 298 -4.96 -15.13 -7.62
C ASN A 298 -6.46 -14.83 -7.53
N TRP A 299 -7.18 -15.55 -6.68
CA TRP A 299 -8.64 -15.41 -6.52
C TRP A 299 -9.05 -14.61 -5.28
N ILE A 300 -8.08 -14.10 -4.51
CA ILE A 300 -8.33 -13.14 -3.44
C ILE A 300 -7.95 -11.76 -3.97
N VAL A 301 -8.96 -10.96 -4.25
CA VAL A 301 -8.80 -9.70 -4.97
C VAL A 301 -8.87 -8.56 -3.98
N SER A 302 -7.87 -7.68 -3.98
CA SER A 302 -7.96 -6.37 -3.32
C SER A 302 -8.51 -5.37 -4.33
N PHE A 303 -9.75 -4.92 -4.13
CA PHE A 303 -10.35 -3.97 -5.07
C PHE A 303 -10.09 -2.51 -4.71
N TYR A 304 -9.92 -2.14 -3.43
CA TYR A 304 -9.55 -0.77 -3.04
C TYR A 304 -8.77 -0.76 -1.72
N MET A 305 -7.55 -0.21 -1.69
CA MET A 305 -6.73 -0.02 -0.48
C MET A 305 -6.82 -1.18 0.54
N GLY A 306 -6.55 -2.40 0.07
CA GLY A 306 -6.52 -3.60 0.90
C GLY A 306 -7.89 -4.16 1.33
N ILE A 307 -9.01 -3.63 0.83
CA ILE A 307 -10.32 -4.27 0.95
C ILE A 307 -10.32 -5.50 0.06
N THR A 308 -10.13 -6.66 0.68
CA THR A 308 -9.98 -7.95 0.01
C THR A 308 -11.28 -8.75 -0.01
N VAL A 309 -11.51 -9.46 -1.11
CA VAL A 309 -12.65 -10.34 -1.32
C VAL A 309 -12.20 -11.68 -1.89
N ASN A 310 -12.80 -12.77 -1.42
CA ASN A 310 -12.57 -14.09 -1.98
C ASN A 310 -13.61 -14.41 -3.06
N LEU A 311 -13.15 -14.58 -4.31
CA LEU A 311 -14.04 -14.83 -5.46
C LEU A 311 -14.81 -16.16 -5.35
N LEU A 312 -14.30 -17.15 -4.62
CA LEU A 312 -15.02 -18.40 -4.37
C LEU A 312 -16.36 -18.13 -3.66
N ASN A 313 -16.38 -17.10 -2.82
CA ASN A 313 -17.54 -16.69 -2.06
C ASN A 313 -18.37 -15.65 -2.81
N ALA A 314 -17.72 -14.57 -3.25
CA ALA A 314 -18.40 -13.45 -3.91
C ALA A 314 -19.11 -13.85 -5.21
N TRP A 315 -18.58 -14.85 -5.93
CA TRP A 315 -19.19 -15.35 -7.15
C TRP A 315 -20.07 -16.59 -7.00
N ASP A 316 -20.30 -17.09 -5.77
CA ASP A 316 -21.21 -18.21 -5.52
C ASP A 316 -22.63 -18.01 -6.10
N PRO A 317 -23.22 -16.80 -6.07
CA PRO A 317 -24.55 -16.54 -6.65
C PRO A 317 -24.59 -16.53 -8.19
N PHE A 318 -23.44 -16.34 -8.85
CA PHE A 318 -23.35 -16.06 -10.28
C PHE A 318 -22.94 -17.30 -11.08
N LYS A 319 -23.87 -17.86 -11.88
CA LYS A 319 -23.68 -19.18 -12.51
C LYS A 319 -22.47 -19.25 -13.46
N ALA A 320 -22.32 -18.31 -14.39
CA ALA A 320 -21.23 -18.31 -15.35
C ALA A 320 -19.87 -18.05 -14.67
N ALA A 321 -19.81 -17.09 -13.73
CA ALA A 321 -18.60 -16.78 -12.96
C ALA A 321 -18.17 -17.97 -12.07
N LYS A 322 -19.09 -18.57 -11.33
CA LYS A 322 -18.84 -19.77 -10.50
C LYS A 322 -18.32 -20.93 -11.33
N SER A 323 -18.91 -21.15 -12.51
CA SER A 323 -18.47 -22.22 -13.42
C SER A 323 -17.07 -21.96 -13.97
N ALA A 324 -16.69 -20.71 -14.22
CA ALA A 324 -15.37 -20.36 -14.74
C ALA A 324 -14.27 -20.61 -13.69
N MET A 325 -14.56 -20.37 -12.41
CA MET A 325 -13.61 -20.58 -11.30
C MET A 325 -13.31 -22.04 -10.97
N LEU A 326 -14.07 -23.01 -11.48
CA LEU A 326 -13.90 -24.42 -11.13
C LEU A 326 -12.49 -24.95 -11.45
N ASN A 327 -11.89 -24.49 -12.55
CA ASN A 327 -10.55 -24.89 -12.96
C ASN A 327 -9.47 -24.34 -12.02
N THR A 328 -9.62 -23.10 -11.55
CA THR A 328 -8.71 -22.47 -10.58
C THR A 328 -8.60 -23.30 -9.30
N PHE A 329 -9.72 -23.84 -8.84
CA PHE A 329 -9.81 -24.62 -7.60
C PHE A 329 -9.62 -26.14 -7.81
N ASP A 330 -9.14 -26.57 -8.97
CA ASP A 330 -8.77 -27.96 -9.16
C ASP A 330 -7.60 -28.34 -8.22
N SER A 331 -7.68 -29.53 -7.63
CA SER A 331 -6.70 -29.99 -6.65
C SER A 331 -5.28 -30.11 -7.20
N GLY A 332 -5.13 -30.41 -8.50
CA GLY A 332 -3.83 -30.44 -9.16
C GLY A 332 -3.24 -29.03 -9.29
N ASN A 333 -4.04 -28.08 -9.76
CA ASN A 333 -3.64 -26.68 -9.91
C ASN A 333 -3.25 -26.05 -8.56
N LEU A 334 -4.07 -26.23 -7.53
CA LEU A 334 -3.78 -25.70 -6.19
C LEU A 334 -2.45 -26.22 -5.63
N LYS A 335 -2.18 -27.53 -5.80
CA LYS A 335 -0.91 -28.14 -5.35
C LYS A 335 0.29 -27.62 -6.12
N GLU A 336 0.16 -27.41 -7.42
CA GLU A 336 1.22 -26.85 -8.26
C GLU A 336 1.56 -25.42 -7.82
N ILE A 337 0.54 -24.57 -7.64
CA ILE A 337 0.71 -23.20 -7.15
C ILE A 337 1.38 -23.21 -5.76
N CYS A 338 0.88 -23.99 -4.81
CA CYS A 338 1.45 -24.05 -3.46
C CYS A 338 2.92 -24.52 -3.48
N SER A 339 3.23 -25.57 -4.25
CA SER A 339 4.59 -26.09 -4.39
C SER A 339 5.55 -25.05 -4.97
N LYS A 340 5.09 -24.29 -5.96
CA LYS A 340 5.84 -23.18 -6.56
C LYS A 340 6.12 -22.09 -5.52
N GLN A 341 5.10 -21.64 -4.81
CA GLN A 341 5.21 -20.54 -3.83
C GLN A 341 6.10 -20.91 -2.65
N LYS A 342 6.01 -22.16 -2.17
CA LYS A 342 6.92 -22.69 -1.14
C LYS A 342 8.39 -22.62 -1.58
N ARG A 343 8.71 -23.15 -2.77
CA ARG A 343 10.06 -23.14 -3.31
C ARG A 343 10.59 -21.73 -3.52
N SER A 344 9.74 -20.82 -4.00
CA SER A 344 10.07 -19.40 -4.16
C SER A 344 10.40 -18.77 -2.81
N MET A 345 9.56 -18.96 -1.79
CA MET A 345 9.78 -18.41 -0.44
C MET A 345 11.13 -18.85 0.15
N GLU A 346 11.45 -20.15 0.11
CA GLU A 346 12.74 -20.67 0.59
C GLU A 346 13.95 -20.10 -0.17
N THR A 347 13.84 -20.02 -1.49
CA THR A 347 14.92 -19.50 -2.36
C THR A 347 15.14 -18.01 -2.13
N LEU A 348 14.07 -17.23 -2.10
CA LEU A 348 14.10 -15.77 -1.97
C LEU A 348 14.57 -15.34 -0.59
N LEU A 349 14.18 -16.05 0.47
CA LEU A 349 14.65 -15.78 1.82
C LEU A 349 16.19 -15.94 1.91
N ASN A 350 16.75 -16.99 1.33
CA ASN A 350 18.19 -17.19 1.31
C ASN A 350 18.94 -16.16 0.46
N ARG A 351 18.41 -15.81 -0.72
CA ARG A 351 19.01 -14.81 -1.61
C ARG A 351 18.98 -13.41 -0.99
N THR A 352 17.86 -13.02 -0.40
CA THR A 352 17.72 -11.70 0.25
C THR A 352 18.62 -11.60 1.48
N ARG A 353 18.70 -12.64 2.32
CA ARG A 353 19.69 -12.71 3.41
C ARG A 353 21.11 -12.51 2.92
N SER A 354 21.49 -13.17 1.82
CA SER A 354 22.85 -13.07 1.27
C SER A 354 23.17 -11.66 0.77
N ILE A 355 22.25 -11.02 0.02
CA ILE A 355 22.48 -9.68 -0.54
C ILE A 355 22.48 -8.60 0.54
N LEU A 356 21.66 -8.74 1.57
CA LEU A 356 21.54 -7.76 2.64
C LEU A 356 22.66 -7.84 3.69
N LYS A 357 23.52 -8.87 3.64
CA LYS A 357 24.75 -8.91 4.45
C LYS A 357 25.63 -7.70 4.12
N GLU A 358 26.26 -7.15 5.15
CA GLU A 358 27.16 -6.00 5.01
C GLU A 358 28.27 -6.26 3.98
N GLY A 359 28.55 -5.27 3.13
CA GLY A 359 29.57 -5.35 2.07
C GLY A 359 29.14 -6.08 0.78
N ASN A 360 27.97 -6.73 0.76
CA ASN A 360 27.49 -7.42 -0.45
C ASN A 360 26.72 -6.52 -1.41
N LEU A 361 25.87 -5.63 -0.90
CA LEU A 361 25.20 -4.60 -1.69
C LEU A 361 26.01 -3.30 -1.64
N THR A 362 26.92 -3.14 -2.60
CA THR A 362 27.66 -1.90 -2.84
C THR A 362 27.19 -1.27 -4.14
N GLU A 363 27.38 0.04 -4.28
CA GLU A 363 27.03 0.79 -5.50
C GLU A 363 27.58 0.15 -6.78
N GLN A 364 28.88 -0.18 -6.82
CA GLN A 364 29.52 -0.84 -7.97
C GLN A 364 28.86 -2.19 -8.31
N LYS A 365 28.75 -3.10 -7.33
CA LYS A 365 28.09 -4.40 -7.53
C LYS A 365 26.63 -4.28 -7.99
N LEU A 366 25.92 -3.22 -7.59
CA LEU A 366 24.57 -2.93 -8.06
C LEU A 366 24.60 -2.53 -9.54
N LEU A 367 25.45 -1.57 -9.92
CA LEU A 367 25.63 -1.13 -11.31
C LEU A 367 25.94 -2.30 -12.26
N ASP A 368 26.76 -3.25 -11.79
CA ASP A 368 27.13 -4.45 -12.56
C ASP A 368 25.97 -5.45 -12.73
N ASN A 369 24.95 -5.38 -11.87
CA ASN A 369 23.91 -6.42 -11.77
C ASN A 369 22.48 -5.89 -11.65
N ILE A 370 22.19 -4.64 -12.05
CA ILE A 370 20.85 -4.02 -11.95
C ILE A 370 19.74 -4.99 -12.41
N PRO A 371 19.81 -5.63 -13.61
CA PRO A 371 18.72 -6.49 -14.07
C PRO A 371 18.46 -7.69 -13.15
N LYS A 372 19.52 -8.29 -12.59
CA LYS A 372 19.41 -9.45 -11.67
C LYS A 372 18.79 -9.05 -10.34
N VAL A 373 19.12 -7.86 -9.85
CA VAL A 373 18.62 -7.37 -8.56
C VAL A 373 17.18 -6.89 -8.69
N THR A 374 16.83 -6.20 -9.77
CA THR A 374 15.44 -5.84 -10.09
C THR A 374 14.58 -7.08 -10.27
N ALA A 375 15.07 -8.12 -10.94
CA ALA A 375 14.38 -9.39 -11.03
C ALA A 375 14.15 -10.02 -9.65
N LEU A 376 15.14 -9.99 -8.74
CA LEU A 376 14.96 -10.48 -7.37
C LEU A 376 13.87 -9.71 -6.62
N ILE A 377 13.87 -8.36 -6.69
CA ILE A 377 12.82 -7.54 -6.06
C ILE A 377 11.44 -7.92 -6.61
N ARG A 378 11.34 -8.13 -7.92
CA ARG A 378 10.10 -8.54 -8.59
C ARG A 378 9.57 -9.87 -8.06
N GLU A 379 10.41 -10.91 -8.04
CA GLU A 379 10.03 -12.22 -7.49
C GLU A 379 9.62 -12.14 -6.01
N CYS A 380 10.32 -11.32 -5.23
CA CYS A 380 9.99 -11.09 -3.83
C CYS A 380 8.59 -10.48 -3.68
N ASN A 381 8.27 -9.41 -4.41
CA ASN A 381 6.96 -8.76 -4.33
C ASN A 381 5.82 -9.66 -4.80
N ILE A 382 6.02 -10.42 -5.87
CA ILE A 382 5.03 -11.38 -6.37
C ILE A 382 4.73 -12.43 -5.30
N THR A 383 5.78 -13.04 -4.73
CA THR A 383 5.65 -14.08 -3.70
C THR A 383 5.00 -13.52 -2.43
N VAL A 384 5.45 -12.34 -1.98
CA VAL A 384 4.88 -11.67 -0.80
C VAL A 384 3.41 -11.35 -1.01
N ARG A 385 3.03 -10.80 -2.18
CA ARG A 385 1.63 -10.50 -2.52
C ARG A 385 0.77 -11.74 -2.46
N TRP A 386 1.19 -12.81 -3.13
CA TRP A 386 0.42 -14.04 -3.19
C TRP A 386 0.24 -14.66 -1.81
N VAL A 387 1.32 -14.84 -1.05
CA VAL A 387 1.26 -15.46 0.28
C VAL A 387 0.41 -14.61 1.23
N MET A 388 0.59 -13.28 1.23
CA MET A 388 -0.15 -12.41 2.14
C MET A 388 -1.65 -12.47 1.87
N LEU A 389 -2.07 -12.42 0.60
CA LEU A 389 -3.48 -12.50 0.21
C LEU A 389 -4.10 -13.86 0.55
N HIS A 390 -3.39 -14.97 0.34
CA HIS A 390 -3.92 -16.33 0.50
C HIS A 390 -3.80 -16.93 1.91
N THR A 391 -2.98 -16.35 2.77
CA THR A 391 -2.88 -16.69 4.21
C THR A 391 -3.56 -15.67 5.12
N GLY A 392 -3.83 -14.47 4.60
CA GLY A 392 -4.59 -13.44 5.31
C GLY A 392 -6.07 -13.79 5.47
N GLN A 393 -6.77 -13.05 6.30
CA GLN A 393 -8.23 -13.10 6.36
C GLN A 393 -8.80 -12.03 5.41
N PRO A 394 -9.68 -12.41 4.45
CA PRO A 394 -10.34 -11.43 3.60
C PRO A 394 -11.16 -10.43 4.42
N VAL A 395 -11.19 -9.17 3.99
CA VAL A 395 -12.00 -8.12 4.63
C VAL A 395 -13.49 -8.41 4.41
N ILE A 396 -13.86 -8.84 3.21
CA ILE A 396 -15.22 -9.24 2.86
C ILE A 396 -15.30 -10.76 2.85
N ASP A 397 -15.99 -11.32 3.85
CA ASP A 397 -16.25 -12.75 3.98
C ASP A 397 -17.76 -13.02 4.13
N VAL A 398 -18.54 -12.58 3.13
CA VAL A 398 -20.01 -12.71 3.13
C VAL A 398 -20.45 -13.68 2.03
N GLY A 399 -21.18 -14.72 2.41
CA GLY A 399 -21.90 -15.60 1.49
C GLY A 399 -22.42 -16.86 2.18
N SER A 400 -22.68 -17.91 1.40
CA SER A 400 -23.35 -19.10 1.94
C SER A 400 -22.48 -19.83 2.98
N ALA A 401 -23.10 -20.44 3.99
CA ALA A 401 -22.34 -21.21 4.99
C ALA A 401 -21.48 -22.32 4.35
N ALA A 402 -21.92 -22.85 3.21
CA ALA A 402 -21.17 -23.84 2.43
C ALA A 402 -19.94 -23.22 1.73
N SER A 403 -20.08 -22.06 1.08
CA SER A 403 -18.95 -21.36 0.43
C SER A 403 -17.92 -20.91 1.46
N LEU A 404 -18.35 -20.35 2.59
CA LEU A 404 -17.49 -19.93 3.71
C LEU A 404 -16.67 -21.11 4.26
N LYS A 405 -17.31 -22.27 4.45
CA LYS A 405 -16.61 -23.48 4.88
C LYS A 405 -15.56 -23.91 3.86
N LYS A 406 -15.90 -23.86 2.56
CA LYS A 406 -14.97 -24.21 1.47
C LYS A 406 -13.79 -23.23 1.41
N CYS A 407 -14.02 -21.92 1.57
CA CYS A 407 -12.95 -20.91 1.65
C CYS A 407 -11.94 -21.24 2.76
N ARG A 408 -12.44 -21.57 3.96
CA ARG A 408 -11.58 -21.95 5.09
C ARG A 408 -10.77 -23.22 4.80
N GLN A 409 -11.41 -24.24 4.22
CA GLN A 409 -10.71 -25.47 3.83
C GLN A 409 -9.60 -25.23 2.80
N VAL A 410 -9.85 -24.38 1.79
CA VAL A 410 -8.82 -24.01 0.80
C VAL A 410 -7.67 -23.26 1.46
N LYS A 411 -7.97 -22.34 2.38
CA LYS A 411 -6.95 -21.61 3.15
C LYS A 411 -6.09 -22.54 4.01
N GLU A 412 -6.72 -23.42 4.79
CA GLU A 412 -6.02 -24.41 5.63
C GLU A 412 -5.14 -25.35 4.78
N LEU A 413 -5.62 -25.75 3.60
CA LEU A 413 -4.84 -26.55 2.64
C LEU A 413 -3.59 -25.77 2.18
N ILE A 414 -3.74 -24.49 1.82
CA ILE A 414 -2.63 -23.66 1.38
C ILE A 414 -1.61 -23.48 2.50
N GLU A 415 -2.05 -23.12 3.70
CA GLU A 415 -1.17 -22.94 4.87
C GLU A 415 -0.38 -24.22 5.19
N SER A 416 -1.03 -25.39 5.07
CA SER A 416 -0.39 -26.69 5.24
C SER A 416 0.61 -27.00 4.12
N ASP A 417 0.22 -26.86 2.85
CA ASP A 417 1.06 -27.24 1.70
C ASP A 417 2.30 -26.35 1.56
N ILE A 418 2.18 -25.05 1.86
CA ILE A 418 3.32 -24.13 1.86
C ILE A 418 4.18 -24.22 3.12
N ASP A 419 3.78 -25.01 4.13
CA ASP A 419 4.40 -25.04 5.47
C ASP A 419 4.53 -23.62 6.04
N PHE A 420 3.39 -22.92 6.16
CA PHE A 420 3.38 -21.49 6.47
C PHE A 420 3.99 -21.20 7.84
N LYS A 421 5.21 -20.66 7.81
CA LYS A 421 5.91 -20.16 8.99
C LYS A 421 5.89 -18.65 9.00
N GLY A 422 5.01 -18.11 9.83
CA GLY A 422 4.83 -16.68 10.00
C GLY A 422 6.11 -15.86 10.20
N ILE A 423 7.08 -16.42 10.93
CA ILE A 423 8.38 -15.77 11.19
C ILE A 423 9.20 -15.65 9.90
N GLU A 424 9.30 -16.72 9.11
CA GLU A 424 10.07 -16.75 7.86
C GLU A 424 9.44 -15.85 6.80
N PHE A 425 8.12 -15.89 6.67
CA PHE A 425 7.38 -14.99 5.78
C PHE A 425 7.57 -13.52 6.18
N PHE A 426 7.47 -13.21 7.47
CA PHE A 426 7.67 -11.85 7.96
C PHE A 426 9.10 -11.37 7.71
N GLU A 427 10.10 -12.23 7.90
CA GLU A 427 11.49 -11.89 7.55
C GLU A 427 11.65 -11.61 6.05
N LEU A 428 11.01 -12.40 5.18
CA LEU A 428 11.01 -12.15 3.73
C LEU A 428 10.40 -10.78 3.41
N LEU A 429 9.27 -10.42 4.02
CA LEU A 429 8.64 -9.11 3.85
C LEU A 429 9.59 -7.98 4.27
N LEU A 430 10.22 -8.09 5.45
CA LEU A 430 11.17 -7.10 5.96
C LEU A 430 12.38 -6.96 5.01
N ASN A 431 12.95 -8.08 4.58
CA ASN A 431 14.10 -8.09 3.68
C ASN A 431 13.74 -7.50 2.30
N THR A 432 12.53 -7.77 1.80
CA THR A 432 12.03 -7.21 0.53
C THR A 432 11.93 -5.70 0.60
N ALA A 433 11.24 -5.18 1.63
CA ALA A 433 11.10 -3.74 1.82
C ALA A 433 12.46 -3.05 2.04
N GLN A 434 13.37 -3.69 2.78
CA GLN A 434 14.72 -3.15 2.98
C GLN A 434 15.53 -3.10 1.69
N LEU A 435 15.44 -4.12 0.85
CA LEU A 435 16.14 -4.19 -0.43
C LEU A 435 15.65 -3.09 -1.38
N GLU A 436 14.33 -2.90 -1.47
CA GLU A 436 13.72 -1.83 -2.28
C GLU A 436 14.22 -0.44 -1.87
N VAL A 437 14.16 -0.12 -0.57
CA VAL A 437 14.59 1.19 -0.07
C VAL A 437 16.07 1.42 -0.35
N LYS A 438 16.94 0.44 -0.05
CA LYS A 438 18.39 0.58 -0.29
C LYS A 438 18.70 0.83 -1.76
N ILE A 439 18.04 0.11 -2.67
CA ILE A 439 18.31 0.23 -4.10
C ILE A 439 17.74 1.52 -4.66
N ARG A 440 16.54 1.92 -4.24
CA ARG A 440 15.94 3.21 -4.59
C ARG A 440 16.83 4.37 -4.15
N GLU A 441 17.36 4.34 -2.93
CA GLU A 441 18.28 5.36 -2.41
C GLU A 441 19.60 5.43 -3.22
N ILE A 442 20.16 4.29 -3.62
CA ILE A 442 21.37 4.25 -4.45
C ILE A 442 21.10 4.78 -5.86
N LEU A 443 20.05 4.29 -6.53
CA LEU A 443 19.71 4.71 -7.89
C LEU A 443 19.34 6.20 -7.97
N LYS A 444 18.58 6.70 -6.98
CA LYS A 444 18.25 8.13 -6.91
C LYS A 444 19.50 9.00 -6.81
N ARG A 445 20.42 8.64 -5.91
CA ARG A 445 21.71 9.35 -5.78
C ARG A 445 22.53 9.30 -7.07
N LEU A 446 22.57 8.14 -7.73
CA LEU A 446 23.29 7.96 -8.98
C LEU A 446 22.71 8.80 -10.12
N LEU A 447 21.39 8.98 -10.16
CA LEU A 447 20.71 9.85 -11.11
C LEU A 447 20.98 11.33 -10.80
N ASP A 448 20.89 11.73 -9.53
CA ASP A 448 21.16 13.10 -9.09
C ASP A 448 22.62 13.52 -9.40
N GLU A 449 23.58 12.61 -9.18
CA GLU A 449 25.02 12.83 -9.41
C GLU A 449 25.47 12.48 -10.85
N ARG A 450 24.55 12.11 -11.75
CA ARG A 450 24.86 11.53 -13.08
C ARG A 450 25.77 12.41 -13.92
N GLN A 451 25.45 13.70 -14.02
CA GLN A 451 26.20 14.63 -14.87
C GLN A 451 27.59 14.92 -14.31
N GLU A 452 27.68 15.17 -13.01
CA GLU A 452 28.96 15.46 -12.33
C GLU A 452 29.93 14.28 -12.44
N ARG A 453 29.44 13.06 -12.22
CA ARG A 453 30.22 11.82 -12.35
C ARG A 453 30.67 11.57 -13.79
N TRP A 454 29.78 11.79 -14.76
CA TRP A 454 30.14 11.67 -16.17
C TRP A 454 31.31 12.59 -16.54
N ASP A 455 31.23 13.87 -16.17
CA ASP A 455 32.25 14.86 -16.48
C ASP A 455 33.57 14.56 -15.77
N SER A 456 33.50 14.14 -14.50
CA SER A 456 34.67 13.73 -13.71
C SER A 456 35.37 12.51 -14.31
N PHE A 457 34.65 11.43 -14.60
CA PHE A 457 35.24 10.22 -15.18
C PHE A 457 35.77 10.45 -16.59
N LYS A 458 35.07 11.24 -17.40
CA LYS A 458 35.54 11.63 -18.74
C LYS A 458 36.85 12.40 -18.66
N LYS A 459 36.96 13.35 -17.72
CA LYS A 459 38.18 14.12 -17.48
C LYS A 459 39.35 13.23 -17.04
N GLU A 460 39.14 12.42 -16.01
CA GLU A 460 40.18 11.50 -15.51
C GLU A 460 40.63 10.49 -16.58
N ALA A 461 39.70 9.91 -17.35
CA ALA A 461 40.04 9.01 -18.45
C ALA A 461 40.88 9.70 -19.52
N CYS A 462 40.53 10.94 -19.90
CA CYS A 462 41.32 11.75 -20.83
C CYS A 462 42.72 12.06 -20.29
N GLU A 463 42.84 12.45 -19.01
CA GLU A 463 44.12 12.75 -18.37
C GLU A 463 45.05 11.52 -18.33
N ARG A 464 44.54 10.34 -17.95
CA ARG A 464 45.34 9.10 -17.94
C ARG A 464 45.80 8.68 -19.33
N VAL A 465 44.96 8.86 -20.35
CA VAL A 465 45.32 8.57 -21.75
C VAL A 465 46.33 9.59 -22.28
N GLN A 466 46.23 10.85 -21.88
CA GLN A 466 47.20 11.88 -22.21
C GLN A 466 48.56 11.59 -21.56
N ASP A 467 48.59 11.18 -20.29
CA ASP A 467 49.82 10.76 -19.62
C ASP A 467 50.48 9.56 -20.33
N LEU A 468 49.69 8.60 -20.81
CA LEU A 468 50.18 7.49 -21.62
C LEU A 468 50.74 7.97 -22.97
N ALA A 469 50.11 8.94 -23.62
CA ALA A 469 50.62 9.53 -24.86
C ALA A 469 51.95 10.26 -24.66
N ASP A 470 52.06 11.07 -23.60
CA ASP A 470 53.27 11.81 -23.20
C ASP A 470 54.42 10.85 -22.81
N ALA A 471 54.09 9.72 -22.18
CA ALA A 471 55.05 8.68 -21.81
C ALA A 471 55.80 8.09 -23.02
N TYR A 472 55.07 7.84 -24.10
CA TYR A 472 55.60 7.22 -25.32
C TYR A 472 56.14 8.24 -26.33
N SER A 473 55.78 9.53 -26.22
CA SER A 473 56.34 10.63 -27.05
C SER A 473 57.79 10.96 -26.67
N GLY A 474 58.14 10.72 -25.40
CA GLY A 474 59.46 11.00 -24.82
C GLY A 474 59.57 12.36 -24.12
N GLU A 475 58.46 13.10 -23.95
CA GLU A 475 58.43 14.42 -23.30
C GLU A 475 58.40 14.33 -21.76
N LYS A 476 57.78 13.28 -21.19
CA LYS A 476 57.78 12.97 -19.75
C LYS A 476 58.16 11.49 -19.53
N PRO A 477 59.43 11.18 -19.26
CA PRO A 477 59.86 9.78 -19.13
C PRO A 477 59.34 9.16 -17.83
N PHE A 478 58.40 8.23 -17.93
CA PHE A 478 58.11 7.26 -16.87
C PHE A 478 59.25 6.22 -16.82
N GLY A 479 60.35 6.56 -16.14
CA GLY A 479 61.52 5.69 -16.03
C GLY A 479 62.19 5.38 -17.37
N LYS A 480 62.80 4.17 -17.51
CA LYS A 480 63.55 3.72 -18.70
C LYS A 480 62.63 3.20 -19.84
N MET A 481 61.62 3.97 -20.25
CA MET A 481 60.79 3.60 -21.40
C MET A 481 61.41 4.01 -22.74
N LYS A 482 61.28 3.15 -23.76
CA LYS A 482 61.68 3.46 -25.15
C LYS A 482 60.57 4.24 -25.83
N LYS A 483 60.94 5.37 -26.46
CA LYS A 483 60.05 6.18 -27.30
C LYS A 483 59.37 5.33 -28.38
N ASN A 484 58.05 5.47 -28.53
CA ASN A 484 57.28 4.81 -29.58
C ASN A 484 56.21 5.76 -30.14
N ASP A 485 56.50 6.39 -31.28
CA ASP A 485 55.62 7.37 -31.92
C ASP A 485 54.28 6.77 -32.38
N SER A 486 54.24 5.47 -32.69
CA SER A 486 53.00 4.80 -33.11
C SER A 486 52.00 4.66 -31.96
N LEU A 487 52.48 4.24 -30.78
CA LEU A 487 51.66 4.13 -29.57
C LEU A 487 51.22 5.50 -29.05
N SER A 488 52.11 6.50 -29.08
CA SER A 488 51.77 7.87 -28.67
C SER A 488 50.62 8.44 -29.52
N LYS A 489 50.69 8.30 -30.86
CA LYS A 489 49.61 8.72 -31.77
C LYS A 489 48.31 7.93 -31.55
N TRP A 490 48.41 6.65 -31.21
CA TRP A 490 47.26 5.81 -30.92
C TRP A 490 46.53 6.27 -29.65
N PHE A 491 47.25 6.50 -28.54
CA PHE A 491 46.67 7.04 -27.30
C PHE A 491 46.05 8.44 -27.52
N LEU A 492 46.70 9.33 -28.29
CA LEU A 492 46.11 10.62 -28.68
C LEU A 492 44.81 10.48 -29.50
N ASN A 493 44.66 9.39 -30.26
CA ASN A 493 43.42 9.12 -30.96
C ASN A 493 42.32 8.62 -30.00
N ILE A 494 42.67 7.72 -29.08
CA ILE A 494 41.76 7.28 -28.02
C ILE A 494 41.28 8.47 -27.19
N GLY A 495 42.15 9.38 -26.78
CA GLY A 495 41.76 10.59 -26.03
C GLY A 495 40.79 11.48 -26.80
N ARG A 496 40.97 11.63 -28.12
CA ARG A 496 40.04 12.36 -28.99
C ARG A 496 38.67 11.67 -29.07
N GLU A 497 38.63 10.34 -29.19
CA GLU A 497 37.38 9.59 -29.20
C GLU A 497 36.66 9.66 -27.84
N ILE A 498 37.38 9.62 -26.71
CA ILE A 498 36.80 9.84 -25.37
C ILE A 498 36.21 11.25 -25.26
N THR A 499 36.90 12.26 -25.78
CA THR A 499 36.43 13.66 -25.74
C THR A 499 35.13 13.88 -26.52
N LYS A 500 34.92 13.11 -27.61
CA LYS A 500 33.69 13.16 -28.41
C LYS A 500 32.48 12.50 -27.74
N LEU A 501 32.66 11.70 -26.68
CA LEU A 501 31.55 11.04 -26.00
C LEU A 501 30.58 12.07 -25.43
N SER A 502 29.29 11.91 -25.73
CA SER A 502 28.22 12.78 -25.27
C SER A 502 27.29 12.05 -24.30
N ASN A 503 26.75 12.79 -23.33
CA ASN A 503 25.75 12.31 -22.37
C ASN A 503 24.32 12.74 -22.77
N GLU A 504 24.12 13.24 -23.98
CA GLU A 504 22.79 13.65 -24.46
C GLU A 504 21.94 12.45 -24.86
N ASP A 505 20.63 12.49 -24.55
CA ASP A 505 19.69 11.37 -24.72
C ASP A 505 19.67 10.78 -26.14
N LYS A 506 19.85 11.63 -27.16
CA LYS A 506 19.85 11.22 -28.57
C LYS A 506 21.10 10.43 -28.97
N GLU A 507 22.19 10.56 -28.22
CA GLU A 507 23.49 9.96 -28.53
C GLU A 507 23.92 8.86 -27.55
N LEU A 508 23.15 8.61 -26.48
CA LEU A 508 23.45 7.61 -25.42
C LEU A 508 23.82 6.24 -25.99
N SER A 509 23.05 5.73 -26.95
CA SER A 509 23.30 4.40 -27.53
C SER A 509 24.59 4.34 -28.35
N VAL A 510 24.97 5.44 -28.99
CA VAL A 510 26.19 5.53 -29.80
C VAL A 510 27.39 5.69 -28.87
N SER A 511 27.31 6.61 -27.90
CA SER A 511 28.31 6.80 -26.84
C SER A 511 28.55 5.49 -26.06
N GLY A 512 27.50 4.77 -25.68
CA GLY A 512 27.62 3.47 -24.99
C GLY A 512 28.36 2.42 -25.82
N ARG A 513 28.07 2.31 -27.12
CA ARG A 513 28.77 1.38 -28.03
C ARG A 513 30.23 1.78 -28.21
N ASN A 514 30.51 3.07 -28.36
CA ASN A 514 31.87 3.60 -28.52
C ASN A 514 32.71 3.33 -27.26
N ILE A 515 32.14 3.48 -26.05
CA ILE A 515 32.83 3.16 -24.80
C ILE A 515 33.24 1.69 -24.74
N ILE A 516 32.34 0.77 -25.09
CA ILE A 516 32.66 -0.67 -25.14
C ILE A 516 33.81 -0.95 -26.11
N GLN A 517 33.78 -0.33 -27.31
CA GLN A 517 34.86 -0.47 -28.29
C GLN A 517 36.20 0.08 -27.78
N LEU A 518 36.19 1.20 -27.05
CA LEU A 518 37.40 1.79 -26.46
C LEU A 518 37.98 0.90 -25.35
N ILE A 519 37.12 0.31 -24.51
CA ILE A 519 37.54 -0.65 -23.47
C ILE A 519 38.21 -1.87 -24.11
N GLN A 520 37.56 -2.45 -25.13
CA GLN A 520 38.09 -3.62 -25.85
C GLN A 520 39.41 -3.28 -26.55
N ALA A 521 39.51 -2.12 -27.20
CA ALA A 521 40.73 -1.68 -27.85
C ALA A 521 41.90 -1.49 -26.86
N LEU A 522 41.62 -0.99 -25.65
CA LEU A 522 42.62 -0.87 -24.57
C LEU A 522 43.06 -2.25 -24.03
N GLU A 523 42.14 -3.22 -23.94
CA GLU A 523 42.45 -4.61 -23.58
C GLU A 523 43.36 -5.27 -24.62
N GLU A 524 42.99 -5.19 -25.90
CA GLU A 524 43.77 -5.79 -26.98
C GLU A 524 45.18 -5.20 -27.05
N VAL A 525 45.32 -3.87 -26.94
CA VAL A 525 46.65 -3.22 -26.97
C VAL A 525 47.51 -3.59 -25.77
N GLN A 526 46.91 -3.84 -24.60
CA GLN A 526 47.65 -4.31 -23.43
C GLN A 526 48.28 -5.69 -23.69
N ASP A 527 47.55 -6.59 -24.34
CA ASP A 527 47.97 -7.97 -24.61
C ASP A 527 48.93 -8.06 -25.80
N PHE A 528 48.69 -7.33 -26.89
CA PHE A 528 49.53 -7.38 -28.10
C PHE A 528 50.94 -6.80 -27.92
N HIS A 529 51.08 -5.77 -27.08
CA HIS A 529 52.36 -5.06 -26.92
C HIS A 529 53.12 -5.44 -25.63
N ASP A 530 52.64 -6.41 -24.86
CA ASP A 530 53.23 -6.85 -23.59
C ASP A 530 53.51 -5.67 -22.63
N LEU A 531 52.61 -4.68 -22.66
CA LEU A 531 52.69 -3.41 -21.92
C LEU A 531 52.57 -3.62 -20.40
N SER A 532 52.15 -4.83 -20.02
CA SER A 532 52.10 -5.34 -18.65
C SER A 532 53.46 -5.33 -17.93
N LYS A 533 54.58 -5.19 -18.65
CA LYS A 533 55.93 -5.11 -18.07
C LYS A 533 56.22 -3.81 -17.33
N ASN A 534 55.55 -2.71 -17.66
CA ASN A 534 55.67 -1.46 -16.92
C ASN A 534 54.45 -1.28 -16.02
N MET A 535 54.67 -1.35 -14.70
CA MET A 535 53.61 -1.24 -13.70
C MET A 535 52.81 0.06 -13.84
N GLN A 536 53.46 1.17 -14.17
CA GLN A 536 52.84 2.49 -14.24
C GLN A 536 51.95 2.63 -15.49
N VAL A 537 52.38 2.07 -16.62
CA VAL A 537 51.57 2.00 -17.86
C VAL A 537 50.37 1.07 -17.63
N LYS A 538 50.61 -0.09 -17.03
CA LYS A 538 49.54 -1.04 -16.68
C LYS A 538 48.50 -0.38 -15.76
N GLN A 539 48.96 0.36 -14.75
CA GLN A 539 48.07 1.07 -13.82
C GLN A 539 47.20 2.09 -14.55
N ASN A 540 47.80 2.99 -15.35
CA ASN A 540 47.03 3.99 -16.11
C ASN A 540 46.06 3.35 -17.09
N MET A 541 46.42 2.24 -17.76
CA MET A 541 45.49 1.52 -18.64
C MET A 541 44.34 0.85 -17.89
N VAL A 542 44.60 0.27 -16.71
CA VAL A 542 43.55 -0.28 -15.84
C VAL A 542 42.62 0.82 -15.38
N GLU A 543 43.15 1.95 -14.92
CA GLU A 543 42.36 3.10 -14.46
C GLU A 543 41.53 3.71 -15.60
N THR A 544 42.09 3.91 -16.79
CA THR A 544 41.32 4.38 -17.96
C THR A 544 40.14 3.45 -18.26
N ARG A 545 40.36 2.13 -18.27
CA ARG A 545 39.26 1.17 -18.49
C ARG A 545 38.23 1.23 -17.38
N GLN A 546 38.65 1.35 -16.12
CA GLN A 546 37.74 1.49 -14.99
C GLN A 546 36.89 2.75 -15.13
N TYR A 547 37.48 3.90 -15.48
CA TYR A 547 36.71 5.13 -15.71
C TYR A 547 35.75 5.00 -16.89
N LEU A 548 36.18 4.37 -18.00
CA LEU A 548 35.29 4.08 -19.13
C LEU A 548 34.14 3.13 -18.76
N GLN A 549 34.40 2.11 -17.93
CA GLN A 549 33.36 1.22 -17.40
C GLN A 549 32.38 2.01 -16.52
N GLN A 550 32.87 2.85 -15.60
CA GLN A 550 32.01 3.69 -14.76
C GLN A 550 31.20 4.69 -15.58
N MET A 551 31.77 5.26 -16.65
CA MET A 551 31.04 6.06 -17.62
C MET A 551 29.91 5.25 -18.27
N PHE A 552 30.18 4.05 -18.76
CA PHE A 552 29.16 3.16 -19.33
C PHE A 552 28.01 2.88 -18.35
N HIS A 553 28.34 2.57 -17.10
CA HIS A 553 27.33 2.34 -16.06
C HIS A 553 26.50 3.58 -15.78
N THR A 554 27.13 4.77 -15.71
CA THR A 554 26.46 6.05 -15.44
C THR A 554 25.42 6.38 -16.52
N ILE A 555 25.73 6.11 -17.79
CA ILE A 555 24.79 6.32 -18.91
C ILE A 555 23.64 5.29 -18.89
N SER A 556 23.89 4.09 -18.36
CA SER A 556 22.94 2.98 -18.42
C SER A 556 21.75 3.12 -17.46
N ILE A 557 21.86 4.00 -16.46
CA ILE A 557 20.81 4.21 -15.44
C ILE A 557 19.73 5.11 -16.02
N LYS A 558 18.47 4.67 -15.90
CA LYS A 558 17.32 5.40 -16.41
C LYS A 558 16.37 5.79 -15.29
N GLU A 559 15.63 6.88 -15.49
CA GLU A 559 14.50 7.24 -14.63
C GLU A 559 13.43 6.14 -14.63
N ASP A 560 13.24 5.48 -15.77
CA ASP A 560 12.37 4.31 -15.92
C ASP A 560 12.70 3.18 -14.91
N ASP A 561 13.96 3.03 -14.49
CA ASP A 561 14.33 2.01 -13.50
C ASP A 561 13.69 2.29 -12.14
N LEU A 562 13.59 3.57 -11.75
CA LEU A 562 12.91 3.98 -10.53
C LEU A 562 11.40 3.79 -10.63
N ILE A 563 10.81 4.15 -11.77
CA ILE A 563 9.37 3.97 -12.05
C ILE A 563 9.02 2.48 -12.00
N ASN A 564 9.81 1.63 -12.65
CA ASN A 564 9.65 0.18 -12.63
C ASN A 564 9.73 -0.38 -11.21
N LEU A 565 10.67 0.09 -10.39
CA LEU A 565 10.78 -0.33 -8.99
C LEU A 565 9.60 0.13 -8.13
N GLN A 566 9.01 1.29 -8.44
CA GLN A 566 7.81 1.78 -7.77
C GLN A 566 6.59 0.92 -8.13
N LEU A 567 6.39 0.61 -9.40
CA LEU A 567 5.31 -0.27 -9.88
C LEU A 567 5.42 -1.70 -9.33
N ILE A 568 6.64 -2.27 -9.30
CA ILE A 568 6.90 -3.58 -8.70
C ILE A 568 6.67 -3.56 -7.18
N GLY A 569 6.96 -2.42 -6.56
CA GLY A 569 6.87 -2.21 -5.12
C GLY A 569 5.47 -1.93 -4.58
N ASP A 570 4.41 -1.94 -5.41
CA ASP A 570 3.04 -1.69 -4.98
C ASP A 570 2.65 -2.59 -3.80
N PHE A 571 2.19 -1.95 -2.72
CA PHE A 571 1.79 -2.60 -1.48
C PHE A 571 0.39 -2.18 -1.02
N SER A 572 -0.40 -1.57 -1.92
CA SER A 572 -1.77 -1.10 -1.65
C SER A 572 -2.73 -2.22 -1.23
N TYR A 573 -2.55 -3.42 -1.78
CA TYR A 573 -3.33 -4.62 -1.40
C TYR A 573 -3.17 -5.02 0.07
N ALA A 574 -2.07 -4.59 0.72
CA ALA A 574 -1.78 -4.93 2.09
C ALA A 574 -2.35 -3.93 3.09
N TRP A 575 -2.89 -2.78 2.65
CA TRP A 575 -3.21 -1.63 3.51
C TRP A 575 -4.09 -1.99 4.73
N ARG A 576 -5.20 -2.70 4.52
CA ARG A 576 -6.04 -3.23 5.62
C ARG A 576 -5.56 -4.58 6.13
N LEU A 577 -4.97 -5.40 5.26
CA LEU A 577 -4.56 -6.77 5.54
C LEU A 577 -3.41 -6.84 6.56
N ILE A 578 -2.50 -5.86 6.53
CA ILE A 578 -1.31 -5.80 7.37
C ILE A 578 -1.64 -5.76 8.86
N ASP A 579 -2.81 -5.24 9.24
CA ASP A 579 -3.22 -5.16 10.64
C ASP A 579 -3.36 -6.55 11.29
N SER A 580 -3.79 -7.55 10.51
CA SER A 580 -3.87 -8.95 10.96
C SER A 580 -2.51 -9.56 11.31
N TYR A 581 -1.42 -9.03 10.74
CA TYR A 581 -0.06 -9.48 11.01
C TYR A 581 0.59 -8.75 12.19
N THR A 582 -0.05 -7.70 12.74
CA THR A 582 0.48 -6.90 13.87
C THR A 582 0.97 -7.75 15.04
N PRO A 583 0.22 -8.77 15.54
CA PRO A 583 0.68 -9.58 16.66
C PRO A 583 2.00 -10.29 16.36
N MET A 584 2.17 -10.76 15.12
CA MET A 584 3.38 -11.44 14.67
C MET A 584 4.55 -10.46 14.58
N MET A 585 4.32 -9.23 14.10
CA MET A 585 5.34 -8.18 14.09
C MET A 585 5.80 -7.86 15.51
N GLN A 586 4.84 -7.66 16.41
CA GLN A 586 5.08 -7.33 17.81
C GLN A 586 5.86 -8.43 18.54
N GLU A 587 5.52 -9.70 18.32
CA GLU A 587 6.26 -10.84 18.88
C GLU A 587 7.71 -10.89 18.39
N ASN A 588 7.95 -10.63 17.11
CA ASN A 588 9.30 -10.58 16.55
C ASN A 588 10.12 -9.41 17.12
N ILE A 589 9.51 -8.24 17.33
CA ILE A 589 10.16 -7.09 18.00
C ILE A 589 10.53 -7.44 19.44
N LYS A 590 9.66 -8.15 20.18
CA LYS A 590 9.96 -8.62 21.55
C LYS A 590 11.20 -9.52 21.58
N LYS A 591 11.36 -10.39 20.57
CA LYS A 591 12.51 -11.30 20.48
C LYS A 591 13.78 -10.60 20.03
N GLN A 592 13.68 -9.65 19.08
CA GLN A 592 14.83 -8.93 18.53
C GLN A 592 14.49 -7.44 18.31
N PRO A 593 14.82 -6.56 19.25
CA PRO A 593 14.48 -5.14 19.18
C PRO A 593 15.13 -4.39 18.01
N SER A 594 16.29 -4.85 17.54
CA SER A 594 16.98 -4.25 16.39
C SER A 594 16.22 -4.39 15.06
N LEU A 595 15.20 -5.26 14.99
CA LEU A 595 14.35 -5.41 13.79
C LEU A 595 13.52 -4.15 13.49
N VAL A 596 13.35 -3.25 14.45
CA VAL A 596 12.65 -1.97 14.26
C VAL A 596 13.25 -1.15 13.10
N ILE A 597 14.57 -1.23 12.91
CA ILE A 597 15.27 -0.60 11.77
C ILE A 597 14.77 -1.15 10.43
N LYS A 598 14.48 -2.46 10.35
CA LYS A 598 13.93 -3.10 9.14
C LYS A 598 12.45 -2.79 8.96
N LEU A 599 11.69 -2.72 10.06
CA LEU A 599 10.27 -2.34 10.05
C LEU A 599 10.04 -0.96 9.44
N ARG A 600 10.98 -0.02 9.67
CA ARG A 600 10.97 1.29 8.99
C ARG A 600 10.84 1.15 7.47
N SER A 601 11.56 0.21 6.87
CA SER A 601 11.47 -0.02 5.42
C SER A 601 10.08 -0.51 5.00
N THR A 602 9.44 -1.36 5.81
CA THR A 602 8.05 -1.79 5.57
C THR A 602 7.05 -0.64 5.70
N PHE A 603 7.26 0.28 6.65
CA PHE A 603 6.43 1.48 6.76
C PHE A 603 6.58 2.42 5.56
N LEU A 604 7.80 2.58 5.05
CA LEU A 604 8.05 3.32 3.81
C LEU A 604 7.38 2.66 2.59
N LYS A 605 7.39 1.32 2.53
CA LYS A 605 6.68 0.55 1.49
C LYS A 605 5.16 0.74 1.57
N LEU A 606 4.58 0.77 2.78
CA LEU A 606 3.16 1.14 2.95
C LEU A 606 2.91 2.60 2.56
N ALA A 607 3.83 3.51 2.86
CA ALA A 607 3.68 4.92 2.52
C ALA A 607 3.63 5.16 1.00
N SER A 608 4.32 4.36 0.18
CA SER A 608 4.19 4.47 -1.28
C SER A 608 2.80 4.07 -1.81
N ALA A 609 2.01 3.28 -1.06
CA ALA A 609 0.64 2.98 -1.46
C ALA A 609 -0.29 4.21 -1.44
N LEU A 610 0.10 5.27 -0.72
CA LEU A 610 -0.64 6.54 -0.65
C LEU A 610 -0.70 7.25 -2.00
N GLU A 611 0.24 6.98 -2.91
CA GLU A 611 0.27 7.63 -4.21
C GLU A 611 -0.95 7.26 -5.06
N ILE A 612 -1.53 6.06 -4.88
CA ILE A 612 -2.69 5.60 -5.65
C ILE A 612 -3.91 6.52 -5.49
N PRO A 613 -4.43 6.76 -4.27
CA PRO A 613 -5.57 7.68 -4.09
C PRO A 613 -5.21 9.16 -4.33
N LEU A 614 -3.92 9.53 -4.32
CA LEU A 614 -3.47 10.92 -4.44
C LEU A 614 -3.10 11.32 -5.88
N LEU A 615 -2.82 10.37 -6.76
CA LEU A 615 -2.32 10.63 -8.11
C LEU A 615 -3.24 11.56 -8.90
N ARG A 616 -4.54 11.23 -8.96
CA ARG A 616 -5.53 12.01 -9.73
C ARG A 616 -5.86 13.34 -9.09
N LEU A 617 -5.85 13.41 -7.76
CA LEU A 617 -5.99 14.68 -7.03
C LEU A 617 -4.83 15.64 -7.33
N ASN A 618 -3.60 15.11 -7.41
CA ASN A 618 -2.43 15.89 -7.74
C ASN A 618 -2.43 16.35 -9.19
N GLN A 619 -2.86 15.49 -10.13
CA GLN A 619 -3.01 15.85 -11.54
C GLN A 619 -4.10 16.90 -11.78
N ALA A 620 -5.18 16.86 -10.99
CA ALA A 620 -6.30 17.80 -11.06
C ALA A 620 -6.06 19.11 -10.28
N GLU A 621 -4.92 19.23 -9.58
CA GLU A 621 -4.64 20.33 -8.65
C GLU A 621 -5.77 20.60 -7.65
N SER A 622 -6.42 19.53 -7.18
CA SER A 622 -7.58 19.60 -6.30
C SER A 622 -7.24 20.22 -4.93
N GLU A 623 -8.11 21.10 -4.43
CA GLU A 623 -8.00 21.71 -3.10
C GLU A 623 -8.01 20.65 -1.97
N ASP A 624 -8.65 19.50 -2.21
CA ASP A 624 -8.79 18.41 -1.24
C ASP A 624 -7.53 17.54 -1.10
N LEU A 625 -6.53 17.71 -1.97
CA LEU A 625 -5.30 16.90 -1.99
C LEU A 625 -4.64 16.81 -0.61
N ILE A 626 -4.55 17.95 0.08
CA ILE A 626 -3.91 18.04 1.40
C ILE A 626 -4.69 17.24 2.43
N ASP A 627 -6.02 17.33 2.41
CA ASP A 627 -6.87 16.71 3.42
C ASP A 627 -7.03 15.20 3.22
N VAL A 628 -7.07 14.72 1.97
CA VAL A 628 -6.99 13.30 1.64
C VAL A 628 -5.64 12.73 2.06
N SER A 629 -4.55 13.44 1.75
CA SER A 629 -3.20 13.04 2.13
C SER A 629 -3.02 12.95 3.66
N LYS A 630 -3.54 13.94 4.41
CA LYS A 630 -3.54 13.91 5.88
C LYS A 630 -4.28 12.70 6.44
N TYR A 631 -5.46 12.35 5.90
CA TYR A 631 -6.24 11.22 6.39
C TYR A 631 -5.44 9.91 6.29
N TYR A 632 -4.96 9.56 5.10
CA TYR A 632 -4.23 8.31 4.93
C TYR A 632 -2.86 8.30 5.63
N SER A 633 -2.19 9.46 5.72
CA SER A 633 -0.95 9.60 6.49
C SER A 633 -1.19 9.37 7.98
N ASN A 634 -2.31 9.84 8.54
CA ASN A 634 -2.70 9.62 9.92
C ASN A 634 -3.06 8.15 10.20
N GLU A 635 -3.80 7.50 9.30
CA GLU A 635 -4.07 6.04 9.40
C GLU A 635 -2.76 5.24 9.49
N LEU A 636 -1.79 5.56 8.62
CA LEU A 636 -0.50 4.87 8.63
C LEU A 636 0.33 5.21 9.88
N ALA A 637 0.33 6.48 10.32
CA ALA A 637 0.97 6.89 11.56
C ALA A 637 0.39 6.15 12.78
N ASN A 638 -0.93 5.98 12.83
CA ASN A 638 -1.61 5.23 13.89
C ASN A 638 -1.23 3.74 13.86
N PHE A 639 -1.15 3.14 12.67
CA PHE A 639 -0.65 1.78 12.52
C PHE A 639 0.79 1.63 13.02
N VAL A 640 1.71 2.54 12.64
CA VAL A 640 3.10 2.52 13.12
C VAL A 640 3.15 2.64 14.65
N ARG A 641 2.40 3.58 15.24
CA ARG A 641 2.29 3.72 16.70
C ARG A 641 1.82 2.42 17.36
N LYS A 642 0.80 1.75 16.79
CA LYS A 642 0.28 0.47 17.28
C LYS A 642 1.35 -0.63 17.27
N VAL A 643 2.10 -0.78 16.18
CA VAL A 643 3.16 -1.79 16.07
C VAL A 643 4.29 -1.53 17.07
N VAL A 644 4.73 -0.27 17.19
CA VAL A 644 5.88 0.11 18.02
C VAL A 644 5.55 0.20 19.51
N GLN A 645 4.27 0.38 19.90
CA GLN A 645 3.81 0.41 21.30
C GLN A 645 4.29 -0.79 22.13
N ILE A 646 4.53 -1.93 21.48
CA ILE A 646 5.01 -3.13 22.14
C ILE A 646 6.36 -2.95 22.85
N ILE A 647 7.18 -1.99 22.38
CA ILE A 647 8.50 -1.69 22.95
C ILE A 647 8.34 -1.09 24.35
N PRO A 648 7.64 0.04 24.54
CA PRO A 648 7.28 0.55 25.86
C PRO A 648 6.62 -0.48 26.77
N GLU A 649 5.64 -1.23 26.28
CA GLU A 649 4.94 -2.27 27.07
C GLU A 649 5.94 -3.31 27.64
N THR A 650 6.85 -3.77 26.79
CA THR A 650 7.87 -4.76 27.19
C THR A 650 8.90 -4.14 28.14
N MET A 651 9.29 -2.88 27.92
CA MET A 651 10.19 -2.16 28.83
C MET A 651 9.59 -2.02 30.23
N PHE A 652 8.32 -1.63 30.35
CA PHE A 652 7.64 -1.53 31.66
C PHE A 652 7.53 -2.90 32.35
N THR A 653 7.26 -3.96 31.58
CA THR A 653 7.25 -5.34 32.11
C THR A 653 8.61 -5.73 32.69
N ILE A 654 9.70 -5.43 31.98
CA ILE A 654 11.07 -5.71 32.44
C ILE A 654 11.41 -4.85 33.67
N LEU A 655 11.04 -3.57 33.68
CA LEU A 655 11.25 -2.68 34.83
C LEU A 655 10.52 -3.16 36.08
N ALA A 656 9.29 -3.65 35.94
CA ALA A 656 8.54 -4.23 37.06
C ALA A 656 9.27 -5.45 37.64
N GLN A 657 9.85 -6.32 36.80
CA GLN A 657 10.68 -7.44 37.26
C GLN A 657 11.94 -6.97 38.00
N ILE A 658 12.59 -5.90 37.53
CA ILE A 658 13.74 -5.31 38.22
C ILE A 658 13.33 -4.77 39.59
N ILE A 659 12.21 -4.06 39.69
CA ILE A 659 11.71 -3.49 40.96
C ILE A 659 11.37 -4.61 41.95
N ASP A 660 10.72 -5.68 41.50
CA ASP A 660 10.40 -6.85 42.34
C ASP A 660 11.68 -7.51 42.88
N LEU A 661 12.67 -7.77 42.02
CA LEU A 661 13.95 -8.32 42.43
C LEU A 661 14.67 -7.42 43.45
N GLN A 662 14.65 -6.10 43.25
CA GLN A 662 15.30 -5.15 44.16
C GLN A 662 14.57 -5.00 45.50
N THR A 663 13.25 -5.13 45.52
CA THR A 663 12.42 -4.85 46.70
C THR A 663 12.18 -6.10 47.54
N ASN A 664 11.90 -7.23 46.89
CA ASN A 664 11.43 -8.45 47.56
C ASN A 664 12.50 -9.55 47.67
N VAL A 665 13.50 -9.56 46.78
CA VAL A 665 14.48 -10.66 46.68
C VAL A 665 15.88 -10.26 47.18
N ILE A 666 16.39 -9.09 46.77
CA ILE A 666 17.73 -8.63 47.16
C ILE A 666 17.70 -8.07 48.59
N LYS A 667 18.51 -8.67 49.45
CA LYS A 667 18.68 -8.25 50.83
C LYS A 667 19.53 -6.99 50.88
N GLN A 668 19.10 -6.01 51.67
CA GLN A 668 19.93 -4.85 51.98
C GLN A 668 21.15 -5.27 52.81
N ILE A 669 22.32 -4.72 52.47
CA ILE A 669 23.57 -5.02 53.17
C ILE A 669 23.60 -4.27 54.51
N PRO A 670 23.76 -4.95 55.65
CA PRO A 670 23.81 -4.31 56.97
C PRO A 670 25.14 -3.55 57.17
N MET A 671 25.13 -2.55 58.06
CA MET A 671 26.32 -1.72 58.38
C MET A 671 27.50 -2.52 58.97
N ARG A 672 27.26 -3.71 59.54
CA ARG A 672 28.29 -4.65 59.99
C ARG A 672 27.93 -6.05 59.50
N LEU A 673 28.87 -6.68 58.80
CA LEU A 673 28.68 -8.00 58.18
C LEU A 673 29.86 -8.92 58.52
N GLU A 674 29.55 -10.12 58.99
CA GLU A 674 30.55 -11.17 59.21
C GLU A 674 31.11 -11.65 57.87
N LYS A 675 32.43 -11.87 57.79
CA LYS A 675 33.14 -12.23 56.54
C LYS A 675 32.58 -13.50 55.89
N GLU A 676 32.08 -14.44 56.68
CA GLU A 676 31.51 -15.71 56.21
C GLU A 676 30.14 -15.54 55.52
N LYS A 677 29.35 -14.53 55.93
CA LYS A 677 28.03 -14.21 55.36
C LYS A 677 28.11 -13.34 54.11
N LEU A 678 29.31 -12.88 53.73
CA LEU A 678 29.52 -12.01 52.59
C LEU A 678 29.01 -12.62 51.27
N LYS A 679 29.18 -13.94 51.09
CA LYS A 679 28.72 -14.65 49.88
C LYS A 679 27.19 -14.75 49.80
N GLU A 680 26.51 -14.88 50.94
CA GLU A 680 25.04 -14.91 51.01
C GLU A 680 24.42 -13.54 50.70
N TYR A 681 25.03 -12.46 51.17
CA TYR A 681 24.56 -11.09 50.89
C TYR A 681 25.01 -10.56 49.52
N ALA A 682 25.99 -11.21 48.88
CA ALA A 682 26.43 -10.83 47.55
C ALA A 682 25.34 -11.08 46.49
N GLN A 683 24.55 -12.16 46.62
CA GLN A 683 23.43 -12.51 45.71
C GLN A 683 23.81 -12.33 44.23
N LEU A 684 24.90 -12.98 43.82
CA LEU A 684 25.54 -12.73 42.52
C LEU A 684 24.62 -13.12 41.35
N ASP A 685 23.85 -14.20 41.48
CA ASP A 685 22.96 -14.68 40.42
C ASP A 685 21.77 -13.72 40.21
N GLU A 686 21.17 -13.22 41.29
CA GLU A 686 20.09 -12.24 41.24
C GLU A 686 20.59 -10.89 40.71
N ARG A 687 21.77 -10.44 41.14
CA ARG A 687 22.39 -9.21 40.63
C ARG A 687 22.77 -9.34 39.15
N PHE A 688 23.24 -10.50 38.71
CA PHE A 688 23.48 -10.77 37.29
C PHE A 688 22.18 -10.74 36.49
N THR A 689 21.09 -11.27 37.05
CA THR A 689 19.76 -11.21 36.44
C THR A 689 19.30 -9.76 36.27
N ILE A 690 19.47 -8.91 37.28
CA ILE A 690 19.20 -7.46 37.15
C ILE A 690 20.03 -6.85 36.03
N ALA A 691 21.34 -7.11 35.97
CA ALA A 691 22.20 -6.57 34.92
C ALA A 691 21.73 -6.99 33.52
N LYS A 692 21.30 -8.25 33.35
CA LYS A 692 20.74 -8.77 32.09
C LYS A 692 19.43 -8.06 31.72
N LEU A 693 18.53 -7.86 32.68
CA LEU A 693 17.26 -7.16 32.46
C LEU A 693 17.50 -5.68 32.11
N THR A 694 18.40 -4.98 32.82
CA THR A 694 18.78 -3.59 32.53
C THR A 694 19.41 -3.46 31.14
N TYR A 695 20.30 -4.38 30.77
CA TYR A 695 20.87 -4.43 29.42
C TYR A 695 19.77 -4.60 28.35
N SER A 696 18.80 -5.47 28.61
CA SER A 696 17.66 -5.68 27.70
C SER A 696 16.85 -4.40 27.51
N VAL A 697 16.57 -3.62 28.57
CA VAL A 697 15.90 -2.30 28.47
C VAL A 697 16.71 -1.32 27.61
N SER A 698 18.04 -1.30 27.76
CA SER A 698 18.92 -0.50 26.91
C SER A 698 18.78 -0.90 25.43
N THR A 699 18.78 -2.20 25.14
CA THR A 699 18.66 -2.71 23.76
C THR A 699 17.33 -2.32 23.11
N PHE A 700 16.21 -2.34 23.86
CA PHE A 700 14.91 -1.88 23.36
C PHE A 700 14.91 -0.38 23.03
N THR A 701 15.52 0.43 23.90
CA THR A 701 15.63 1.88 23.73
C THR A 701 16.54 2.24 22.56
N GLU A 702 17.68 1.57 22.42
CA GLU A 702 18.58 1.73 21.27
C GLU A 702 17.91 1.30 19.97
N GLY A 703 17.13 0.21 19.99
CA GLY A 703 16.43 -0.32 18.82
C GLY A 703 15.46 0.69 18.19
N ILE A 704 14.66 1.38 19.02
CA ILE A 704 13.73 2.41 18.54
C ILE A 704 14.45 3.69 18.12
N LEU A 705 15.48 4.12 18.87
CA LEU A 705 16.25 5.34 18.55
C LEU A 705 17.15 5.18 17.31
N ALA A 706 17.51 3.94 16.94
CA ALA A 706 18.24 3.65 15.71
C ALA A 706 17.37 3.81 14.45
N MET A 707 16.04 3.87 14.60
CA MET A 707 15.15 4.25 13.50
C MET A 707 15.41 5.72 13.14
N LYS A 708 15.52 6.03 11.84
CA LYS A 708 15.59 7.44 11.41
C LYS A 708 14.21 8.06 11.40
N THR A 709 14.13 9.39 11.53
CA THR A 709 12.91 10.14 11.25
C THR A 709 12.37 9.72 9.88
N THR A 710 11.09 9.35 9.85
CA THR A 710 10.48 8.73 8.67
C THR A 710 9.29 9.57 8.26
N LEU A 711 9.34 10.11 7.04
CA LEU A 711 8.20 10.78 6.45
C LEU A 711 7.24 9.72 5.92
N VAL A 712 6.00 9.80 6.36
CA VAL A 712 4.92 8.88 6.03
C VAL A 712 3.78 9.72 5.45
N GLY A 713 3.76 9.84 4.12
CA GLY A 713 2.92 10.83 3.44
C GLY A 713 3.30 12.25 3.88
N VAL A 714 2.38 12.97 4.53
CA VAL A 714 2.62 14.32 5.08
C VAL A 714 2.99 14.34 6.56
N VAL A 715 3.01 13.19 7.24
CA VAL A 715 3.31 13.10 8.68
C VAL A 715 4.75 12.63 8.88
N ALA A 716 5.54 13.43 9.60
CA ALA A 716 6.88 13.04 10.01
C ALA A 716 6.81 12.28 11.34
N LEU A 717 7.28 11.03 11.34
CA LEU A 717 7.38 10.21 12.54
C LEU A 717 8.79 10.34 13.14
N ASP A 718 8.87 10.96 14.32
CA ASP A 718 10.08 11.03 15.14
C ASP A 718 10.13 9.83 16.12
N PRO A 719 11.12 8.93 16.01
CA PRO A 719 11.27 7.79 16.91
C PRO A 719 11.35 8.18 18.39
N LYS A 720 11.93 9.34 18.71
CA LYS A 720 12.02 9.83 20.08
C LYS A 720 10.64 10.15 20.64
N GLN A 721 9.82 10.90 19.89
CA GLN A 721 8.45 11.21 20.27
C GLN A 721 7.59 9.94 20.38
N LEU A 722 7.75 8.99 19.45
CA LEU A 722 7.05 7.70 19.52
C LEU A 722 7.36 6.94 20.82
N LEU A 723 8.62 6.94 21.27
CA LEU A 723 9.00 6.33 22.53
C LEU A 723 8.40 7.07 23.73
N GLU A 724 8.50 8.40 23.76
CA GLU A 724 7.96 9.23 24.84
C GLU A 724 6.45 9.07 25.00
N ASP A 725 5.70 9.12 23.90
CA ASP A 725 4.24 8.93 23.90
C ASP A 725 3.87 7.51 24.33
N GLY A 726 4.61 6.50 23.87
CA GLY A 726 4.41 5.12 24.27
C GLY A 726 4.66 4.87 25.76
N ILE A 727 5.73 5.47 26.32
CA ILE A 727 6.02 5.46 27.76
C ILE A 727 4.90 6.16 28.55
N ARG A 728 4.45 7.33 28.09
CA ARG A 728 3.35 8.06 28.73
C ARG A 728 2.07 7.22 28.77
N LYS A 729 1.76 6.53 27.66
CA LYS A 729 0.59 5.65 27.57
C LYS A 729 0.65 4.49 28.58
N GLU A 730 1.78 3.80 28.67
CA GLU A 730 1.95 2.71 29.67
C GLU A 730 1.93 3.24 31.10
N PHE A 731 2.49 4.43 31.34
CA PHE A 731 2.42 5.07 32.65
C PHE A 731 0.98 5.37 33.08
N VAL A 732 0.19 6.02 32.21
CA VAL A 732 -1.22 6.32 32.47
C VAL A 732 -2.03 5.04 32.71
N LYS A 733 -1.76 3.98 31.95
CA LYS A 733 -2.39 2.67 32.12
C LYS A 733 -2.09 2.09 33.51
N ASN A 734 -0.82 2.00 33.88
CA ASN A 734 -0.41 1.46 35.18
C ASN A 734 -0.96 2.28 36.36
N VAL A 735 -0.99 3.62 36.24
CA VAL A 735 -1.58 4.50 37.26
C VAL A 735 -3.10 4.27 37.36
N SER A 736 -3.79 4.17 36.22
CA SER A 736 -5.23 3.88 36.18
C SER A 736 -5.55 2.51 36.79
N ASP A 737 -4.78 1.48 36.45
CA ASP A 737 -4.94 0.13 36.99
C ASP A 737 -4.67 0.09 38.50
N ALA A 738 -3.65 0.83 38.97
CA ALA A 738 -3.36 0.97 40.39
C ALA A 738 -4.49 1.70 41.13
N PHE A 739 -5.08 2.73 40.55
CA PHE A 739 -6.26 3.39 41.13
C PHE A 739 -7.47 2.45 41.13
N HIS A 740 -7.73 1.73 40.04
CA HIS A 740 -8.85 0.81 39.97
C HIS A 740 -8.72 -0.33 40.98
N THR A 741 -7.50 -0.81 41.24
CA THR A 741 -7.24 -1.90 42.20
C THR A 741 -7.27 -1.42 43.65
N ASN A 742 -6.71 -0.24 43.94
CA ASN A 742 -6.53 0.24 45.32
C ASN A 742 -7.63 1.21 45.80
N LEU A 743 -8.31 1.90 44.88
CA LEU A 743 -9.44 2.82 45.17
C LEU A 743 -10.77 2.22 44.70
N THR A 744 -11.03 0.94 44.97
CA THR A 744 -12.38 0.40 44.86
C THR A 744 -13.23 0.90 46.02
N PHE A 745 -14.16 1.81 45.76
CA PHE A 745 -15.20 2.17 46.73
C PHE A 745 -16.16 0.98 46.86
N ASN A 746 -16.11 0.30 48.00
CA ASN A 746 -16.98 -0.82 48.29
C ASN A 746 -18.43 -0.30 48.33
N ALA A 747 -19.32 -0.79 47.47
CA ALA A 747 -20.72 -0.33 47.38
C ALA A 747 -21.60 -0.71 48.61
N LYS A 748 -20.97 -1.17 49.70
CA LYS A 748 -21.60 -1.54 50.98
C LYS A 748 -20.91 -0.89 52.19
N ALA A 749 -20.35 0.30 52.02
CA ALA A 749 -19.91 1.15 53.13
C ALA A 749 -20.92 2.27 53.37
#